data_AF-A0AA43AJ35-F1
#
_entry.id   AF-A0AA43AJ35-F1
#
_cell.length_a   1.000
_cell.length_b   1.000
_cell.length_c   1.000
_cell.angle_alpha   90.00
_cell.angle_beta   90.00
_cell.angle_gamma   90.00
#
_symmetry.space_group_name_H-M   'P 1'
#
loop_
_entity.id
_entity.type
_entity.pdbx_description
1 polymer ?
#
loop_
_entity_poly.entity_id
_entity_poly.type
_entity_poly.pdbx_seq_one_letter_code
_entity_poly.pdbx_strand_id
1 'polypeptide(L)'
;MTSLTHCSVLAMTLVALPALASGDGDGCGFWLTDCPLPTYPLYLNENDTRGNLLMLLGDAQHHPLPFTLPADPLNERSQPLFYLTRLPQPEEVEDPALREQLGSRLAAYDPSLPPLLEHYAGHDSLYGHAISNSLSSVSAFLDALEQSEVPAPERTSLLRSRLLILGQQESPAPATEMSGAALEWQGYLQAARHFYESRFEEARAGFAALQQAKAPWVAESATYMVMRTEINLAMKEAKDEYGDQDVTRSDKEALRRAMAQGQAYLAAYPQGRYASSTRGLFRRIQWMAGDLGALRDAYDEAMATRQPLPALEALVNEIDLTLLSGDAYRHQAAYQDSAQPALLFVNALRGLRPTYERPRDWQDAQLDDAIAHLQKTGHQAQAAYLKAYALFLDKQFEQVLALPSPGQEDATLAFSHQMLRIWAWQGMKAFDKAEQALMALVASPLGQAQQAFVENVLADHWVRTGNTAAIFQPGSPITQLRIRAAVLKQEADPALLRQQASQGPSAAERQIALHTLLVRDLIASDPATFLQDVALIPADYKEATPPADAPWEPVPNGDVRLSAFQWRGEGTPQGYHCRDLAQTLGTLVQRPDDGHALNCFGEYLRSRDPHIDLWQDREMIWGLAQDERPTFPSRLALYQAVMANPKAEPEDKSYALYRAIQCYAPSGYNSCDSQEIPKRTRQAWFNTLKQRYGNSVWARSLKYYW
;
A
#
# COMPACT_ATOMS: atom_id res chain seq x y z
N MET A 1 -10.84 -15.03 -37.54
CA MET A 1 -11.73 -16.06 -36.97
C MET A 1 -10.98 -16.82 -35.87
N THR A 2 -10.77 -16.19 -34.72
CA THR A 2 -10.25 -16.78 -33.46
C THR A 2 -10.39 -15.73 -32.35
N SER A 3 -11.54 -15.05 -32.29
CA SER A 3 -11.80 -13.96 -31.34
C SER A 3 -13.22 -14.11 -30.79
N LEU A 4 -13.47 -15.18 -30.02
CA LEU A 4 -14.77 -15.46 -29.41
C LEU A 4 -14.61 -16.52 -28.30
N THR A 5 -13.77 -16.27 -27.28
CA THR A 5 -13.65 -17.20 -26.14
C THR A 5 -13.39 -16.58 -24.76
N HIS A 6 -13.46 -15.26 -24.57
CA HIS A 6 -13.18 -14.64 -23.26
C HIS A 6 -14.30 -13.69 -22.79
N CYS A 7 -15.53 -14.20 -22.65
CA CYS A 7 -16.71 -13.39 -22.33
C CYS A 7 -17.40 -13.77 -20.99
N SER A 8 -16.65 -14.32 -20.02
CA SER A 8 -17.21 -14.77 -18.73
C SER A 8 -16.34 -14.47 -17.50
N VAL A 9 -15.37 -13.55 -17.60
CA VAL A 9 -14.27 -13.47 -16.62
C VAL A 9 -14.51 -12.49 -15.46
N LEU A 10 -15.41 -11.50 -15.56
CA LEU A 10 -15.48 -10.40 -14.58
C LEU A 10 -15.78 -10.82 -13.12
N ALA A 11 -16.80 -11.64 -12.90
CA ALA A 11 -17.13 -12.12 -11.54
C ALA A 11 -16.07 -13.11 -11.01
N MET A 12 -15.23 -13.67 -11.88
CA MET A 12 -14.11 -14.51 -11.48
C MET A 12 -12.79 -13.74 -11.39
N THR A 13 -12.60 -12.57 -12.00
CA THR A 13 -11.35 -11.79 -11.81
C THR A 13 -11.34 -10.96 -10.54
N LEU A 14 -12.48 -10.46 -10.07
CA LEU A 14 -12.57 -9.86 -8.73
C LEU A 14 -12.53 -10.92 -7.61
N VAL A 15 -12.82 -12.19 -7.93
CA VAL A 15 -12.80 -13.35 -7.00
C VAL A 15 -11.55 -14.25 -7.24
N ALA A 16 -10.73 -13.96 -8.25
CA ALA A 16 -9.55 -14.75 -8.61
C ALA A 16 -8.39 -13.87 -9.12
N LEU A 17 -8.19 -12.70 -8.51
CA LEU A 17 -6.87 -12.06 -8.46
C LEU A 17 -6.25 -12.38 -7.09
N PRO A 18 -5.57 -13.53 -6.91
CA PRO A 18 -4.87 -13.86 -5.68
C PRO A 18 -3.51 -13.15 -5.59
N ALA A 19 -3.27 -12.11 -6.39
CA ALA A 19 -1.93 -11.57 -6.60
C ALA A 19 -1.64 -10.25 -5.87
N LEU A 20 -2.64 -9.58 -5.29
CA LEU A 20 -2.42 -8.36 -4.49
C LEU A 20 -3.30 -8.23 -3.23
N ALA A 21 -4.27 -9.12 -3.01
CA ALA A 21 -5.03 -9.17 -1.78
C ALA A 21 -4.58 -10.39 -0.97
N SER A 22 -3.43 -10.28 -0.32
CA SER A 22 -3.13 -11.19 0.79
C SER A 22 -4.05 -10.85 1.93
N GLY A 23 -4.86 -11.77 2.43
CA GLY A 23 -4.37 -13.04 2.95
C GLY A 23 -3.93 -12.90 4.40
N ASP A 24 -4.39 -11.87 5.14
CA ASP A 24 -4.15 -11.59 6.57
C ASP A 24 -2.67 -11.80 7.03
N GLY A 25 -1.68 -11.87 6.12
CA GLY A 25 -0.45 -12.64 6.38
C GLY A 25 0.79 -12.28 5.54
N ASP A 26 0.77 -11.26 4.68
CA ASP A 26 1.89 -10.92 3.78
C ASP A 26 3.14 -10.31 4.46
N GLY A 27 3.30 -10.45 5.77
CA GLY A 27 4.42 -9.85 6.52
C GLY A 27 4.34 -8.32 6.65
N CYS A 28 3.43 -7.68 5.93
CA CYS A 28 2.98 -6.33 6.18
C CYS A 28 1.99 -6.31 7.34
N GLY A 29 2.52 -6.11 8.54
CA GLY A 29 1.70 -5.75 9.67
C GLY A 29 1.03 -4.42 9.44
N PHE A 30 -0.26 -4.31 9.73
CA PHE A 30 -1.00 -3.03 9.71
C PHE A 30 -0.38 -1.95 10.61
N TRP A 31 0.56 -2.32 11.48
CA TRP A 31 1.35 -1.38 12.28
C TRP A 31 2.52 -0.72 11.52
N LEU A 32 2.84 -1.10 10.29
CA LEU A 32 3.87 -0.41 9.51
C LEU A 32 3.24 0.74 8.73
N THR A 33 3.65 1.98 9.03
CA THR A 33 3.15 3.20 8.36
C THR A 33 3.32 3.17 6.84
N ASP A 34 4.34 2.48 6.36
CA ASP A 34 4.66 2.39 4.93
C ASP A 34 4.04 1.18 4.24
N CYS A 35 3.25 0.35 4.94
CA CYS A 35 2.60 -0.78 4.30
C CYS A 35 1.09 -0.60 4.10
N PRO A 36 0.63 -0.48 2.84
CA PRO A 36 -0.79 -0.39 2.52
C PRO A 36 -1.53 -1.70 2.80
N LEU A 37 -2.71 -1.64 3.44
CA LEU A 37 -3.62 -2.80 3.46
C LEU A 37 -4.36 -2.91 2.13
N PRO A 38 -4.40 -4.12 1.53
CA PRO A 38 -5.21 -4.37 0.36
C PRO A 38 -6.69 -4.41 0.77
N THR A 39 -7.40 -3.31 0.52
CA THR A 39 -8.82 -3.18 0.85
C THR A 39 -9.48 -2.25 -0.16
N TYR A 40 -10.65 -2.64 -0.66
CA TYR A 40 -11.50 -1.79 -1.49
C TYR A 40 -12.56 -1.08 -0.63
N PRO A 41 -13.12 0.07 -1.07
CA PRO A 41 -14.09 0.86 -0.29
C PRO A 41 -15.52 0.30 -0.30
N LEU A 42 -15.63 -1.03 -0.21
CA LEU A 42 -16.86 -1.82 -0.13
C LEU A 42 -16.53 -3.16 0.51
N TYR A 43 -17.51 -3.83 1.12
CA TYR A 43 -17.31 -5.16 1.67
C TYR A 43 -17.05 -6.17 0.55
N LEU A 44 -16.02 -7.00 0.72
CA LEU A 44 -15.67 -8.13 -0.15
C LEU A 44 -15.06 -9.24 0.70
N ASN A 45 -15.18 -10.50 0.26
CA ASN A 45 -14.42 -11.59 0.86
C ASN A 45 -12.91 -11.35 0.73
N GLU A 46 -12.43 -10.85 -0.41
CA GLU A 46 -10.99 -10.65 -0.69
C GLU A 46 -10.35 -9.49 0.10
N ASN A 47 -11.13 -8.57 0.68
CA ASN A 47 -10.54 -7.52 1.52
C ASN A 47 -9.85 -8.13 2.75
N ASP A 48 -8.77 -7.49 3.21
CA ASP A 48 -8.21 -7.76 4.53
C ASP A 48 -9.31 -7.71 5.62
N THR A 49 -9.27 -8.67 6.56
CA THR A 49 -10.30 -8.79 7.60
C THR A 49 -10.42 -7.51 8.44
N ARG A 50 -9.28 -6.85 8.70
CA ARG A 50 -9.22 -5.56 9.40
C ARG A 50 -9.89 -4.46 8.60
N GLY A 51 -9.69 -4.43 7.29
CA GLY A 51 -10.33 -3.45 6.39
C GLY A 51 -11.85 -3.53 6.45
N ASN A 52 -12.41 -4.74 6.34
CA ASN A 52 -13.86 -4.96 6.48
C ASN A 52 -14.37 -4.55 7.87
N LEU A 53 -13.66 -4.91 8.94
CA LEU A 53 -14.08 -4.55 10.31
C LEU A 53 -14.00 -3.04 10.55
N LEU A 54 -12.96 -2.37 10.07
CA LEU A 54 -12.80 -0.91 10.18
C LEU A 54 -13.90 -0.18 9.45
N MET A 55 -14.32 -0.64 8.27
CA MET A 55 -15.46 -0.05 7.55
C MET A 55 -16.76 -0.20 8.33
N LEU A 56 -17.01 -1.39 8.89
CA LEU A 56 -18.22 -1.67 9.66
C LEU A 56 -18.32 -0.81 10.92
N LEU A 57 -17.24 -0.73 11.69
CA LEU A 57 -17.20 0.08 12.90
C LEU A 57 -17.16 1.57 12.58
N GLY A 58 -16.47 1.96 11.51
CA GLY A 58 -16.40 3.34 11.01
C GLY A 58 -17.79 3.87 10.69
N ASP A 59 -18.60 3.11 9.95
CA ASP A 59 -19.98 3.50 9.62
C ASP A 59 -20.87 3.54 10.87
N ALA A 60 -20.83 2.51 11.72
CA ALA A 60 -21.58 2.49 12.98
C ALA A 60 -21.25 3.69 13.88
N GLN A 61 -19.98 4.09 13.90
CA GLN A 61 -19.49 5.24 14.66
C GLN A 61 -19.45 6.54 13.84
N HIS A 62 -19.98 6.58 12.61
CA HIS A 62 -20.02 7.77 11.75
C HIS A 62 -18.65 8.45 11.57
N HIS A 63 -17.63 7.68 11.24
CA HIS A 63 -16.30 8.16 10.86
C HIS A 63 -16.13 8.18 9.34
N PRO A 64 -15.42 9.17 8.78
CA PRO A 64 -14.89 9.04 7.43
C PRO A 64 -13.84 7.92 7.42
N LEU A 65 -13.92 7.02 6.44
CA LEU A 65 -13.00 5.90 6.32
C LEU A 65 -11.60 6.40 5.87
N PRO A 66 -10.51 5.92 6.48
CA PRO A 66 -9.15 6.43 6.21
C PRO A 66 -8.53 5.82 4.96
N PHE A 67 -9.27 5.80 3.86
CA PHE A 67 -8.69 5.46 2.56
C PHE A 67 -7.78 6.58 2.11
N THR A 68 -6.52 6.23 1.84
CA THR A 68 -5.60 7.15 1.19
C THR A 68 -5.79 6.99 -0.31
N LEU A 69 -6.17 8.08 -0.97
CA LEU A 69 -6.19 8.16 -2.42
C LEU A 69 -5.00 9.01 -2.85
N PRO A 70 -4.07 8.48 -3.66
CA PRO A 70 -2.94 9.25 -4.10
C PRO A 70 -3.40 10.43 -4.96
N ALA A 71 -2.65 11.53 -4.96
CA ALA A 71 -3.02 12.72 -5.69
C ALA A 71 -3.07 12.45 -7.21
N ASP A 72 -3.94 13.16 -7.94
CA ASP A 72 -4.09 13.01 -9.38
C ASP A 72 -4.01 14.36 -10.12
N PRO A 73 -3.05 14.57 -11.03
CA PRO A 73 -1.77 13.89 -11.17
C PRO A 73 -0.64 14.71 -10.53
N LEU A 74 0.19 14.13 -9.65
CA LEU A 74 1.59 14.56 -9.55
C LEU A 74 2.42 13.40 -8.96
N ASN A 75 3.27 12.79 -9.78
CA ASN A 75 4.23 11.71 -9.49
C ASN A 75 3.72 10.37 -8.92
N GLU A 76 2.40 10.21 -8.68
CA GLU A 76 1.85 9.02 -8.02
C GLU A 76 0.99 8.10 -8.91
N ARG A 77 1.10 8.21 -10.25
CA ARG A 77 0.33 7.31 -11.16
C ARG A 77 0.61 5.83 -10.87
N SER A 78 1.84 5.50 -10.47
CA SER A 78 2.26 4.15 -10.09
C SER A 78 1.79 3.67 -8.72
N GLN A 79 1.15 4.51 -7.90
CA GLN A 79 0.62 4.07 -6.61
C GLN A 79 -0.73 3.36 -6.80
N PRO A 80 -1.00 2.24 -6.11
CA PRO A 80 -2.30 1.58 -6.15
C PRO A 80 -3.42 2.57 -5.84
N LEU A 81 -4.58 2.45 -6.47
CA LEU A 81 -5.66 3.41 -6.25
C LEU A 81 -6.39 3.23 -4.91
N PHE A 82 -6.48 2.00 -4.43
CA PHE A 82 -7.22 1.66 -3.22
C PHE A 82 -6.34 0.93 -2.24
N TYR A 83 -6.04 1.58 -1.13
CA TYR A 83 -5.44 0.97 0.04
C TYR A 83 -5.79 1.75 1.30
N LEU A 84 -5.84 1.05 2.44
CA LEU A 84 -5.90 1.70 3.75
C LEU A 84 -4.46 1.88 4.24
N THR A 85 -4.12 3.10 4.62
CA THR A 85 -2.87 3.38 5.34
C THR A 85 -3.15 3.42 6.82
N ARG A 86 -2.16 2.99 7.59
CA ARG A 86 -2.21 3.15 9.04
C ARG A 86 -2.28 4.63 9.42
N LEU A 87 -3.18 5.00 10.31
CA LEU A 87 -3.15 6.30 10.96
C LEU A 87 -2.17 6.29 12.14
N PRO A 88 -1.28 7.29 12.26
CA PRO A 88 -0.42 7.40 13.43
C PRO A 88 -1.27 7.60 14.69
N GLN A 89 -0.92 6.89 15.76
CA GLN A 89 -1.58 7.12 17.05
C GLN A 89 -1.11 8.46 17.65
N PRO A 90 -1.94 9.17 18.43
CA PRO A 90 -1.56 10.45 19.03
C PRO A 90 -0.26 10.44 19.87
N GLU A 91 0.13 9.29 20.42
CA GLU A 91 1.34 9.14 21.25
C GLU A 91 2.55 8.55 20.51
N GLU A 92 2.36 8.13 19.26
CA GLU A 92 3.38 7.46 18.46
C GLU A 92 4.33 8.46 17.78
N VAL A 93 3.79 9.59 17.31
CA VAL A 93 4.60 10.67 16.74
C VAL A 93 5.03 11.60 17.86
N GLU A 94 6.34 11.74 18.06
CA GLU A 94 6.87 12.72 19.01
C GLU A 94 6.49 14.13 18.55
N ASP A 95 5.73 14.85 19.38
CA ASP A 95 5.43 16.26 19.17
C ASP A 95 6.67 17.12 19.48
N PRO A 96 7.30 17.77 18.47
CA PRO A 96 8.46 18.62 18.71
C PRO A 96 8.16 19.76 19.70
N ALA A 97 6.92 20.25 19.74
CA ALA A 97 6.52 21.31 20.65
C ALA A 97 6.54 20.83 22.11
N LEU A 98 6.17 19.57 22.37
CA LEU A 98 6.25 18.98 23.71
C LEU A 98 7.70 18.93 24.20
N ARG A 99 8.64 18.56 23.34
CA ARG A 99 10.07 18.52 23.69
C ARG A 99 10.62 19.91 24.03
N GLU A 100 10.28 20.92 23.22
CA GLU A 100 10.68 22.31 23.45
C GLU A 100 10.06 22.87 24.75
N GLN A 101 8.77 22.60 24.96
CA GLN A 101 8.07 23.00 26.17
C GLN A 101 8.70 22.37 27.42
N LEU A 102 9.02 21.07 27.38
CA LEU A 102 9.71 20.38 28.46
C LEU A 102 11.10 20.97 28.71
N GLY A 103 11.88 21.21 27.66
CA GLY A 103 13.20 21.84 27.79
C GLY A 103 13.12 23.20 28.49
N SER A 104 12.16 24.04 28.11
CA SER A 104 11.93 25.35 28.70
C SER A 104 11.52 25.28 30.18
N ARG A 105 10.61 24.36 30.51
CA ARG A 105 10.17 24.14 31.90
C ARG A 105 11.30 23.61 32.78
N LEU A 106 12.08 22.65 32.29
CA LEU A 106 13.20 22.06 33.01
C LEU A 106 14.33 23.08 33.27
N ALA A 107 14.60 23.96 32.32
CA ALA A 107 15.59 25.03 32.46
C ALA A 107 15.28 25.99 33.63
N ALA A 108 13.99 26.19 33.96
CA ALA A 108 13.57 27.00 35.09
C ALA A 108 13.91 26.38 36.47
N TYR A 109 14.11 25.06 36.53
CA TYR A 109 14.55 24.36 37.74
C TYR A 109 16.07 24.33 37.87
N ASP A 110 16.74 23.90 36.80
CA ASP A 110 18.20 23.81 36.74
C ASP A 110 18.63 23.73 35.27
N PRO A 111 19.55 24.61 34.81
CA PRO A 111 20.01 24.64 33.42
C PRO A 111 20.73 23.35 32.97
N SER A 112 21.10 22.45 33.89
CA SER A 112 21.69 21.14 33.58
C SER A 112 20.66 20.05 33.23
N LEU A 113 19.36 20.27 33.41
CA LEU A 113 18.33 19.27 33.13
C LEU A 113 17.97 19.13 31.64
N PRO A 114 17.78 20.22 30.86
CA PRO A 114 17.41 20.10 29.44
C PRO A 114 18.36 19.23 28.60
N PRO A 115 19.71 19.29 28.76
CA PRO A 115 20.62 18.40 28.03
C PRO A 115 20.33 16.90 28.22
N LEU A 116 19.72 16.48 29.33
CA LEU A 116 19.40 15.07 29.56
C LEU A 116 18.29 14.55 28.64
N LEU A 117 17.48 15.43 28.05
CA LEU A 117 16.49 15.03 27.04
C LEU A 117 17.16 14.49 25.78
N GLU A 118 18.39 14.91 25.45
CA GLU A 118 19.13 14.45 24.26
C GLU A 118 19.44 12.95 24.30
N HIS A 119 19.46 12.33 25.48
CA HIS A 119 19.63 10.88 25.62
C HIS A 119 18.37 10.07 25.32
N TYR A 120 17.21 10.72 25.18
CA TYR A 120 16.00 10.05 24.73
C TYR A 120 16.07 9.79 23.23
N ALA A 121 16.18 8.51 22.85
CA ALA A 121 16.33 8.07 21.47
C ALA A 121 15.01 8.10 20.65
N GLY A 122 13.94 8.69 21.19
CA GLY A 122 12.63 8.80 20.53
C GLY A 122 11.73 7.58 20.78
N HIS A 123 10.44 7.74 20.47
CA HIS A 123 9.41 6.71 20.69
C HIS A 123 9.75 5.39 19.96
N ASP A 124 10.24 5.45 18.72
CA ASP A 124 10.54 4.29 17.88
C ASP A 124 11.68 3.40 18.40
N SER A 125 12.47 3.91 19.34
CA SER A 125 13.52 3.15 20.01
C SER A 125 12.99 2.29 21.18
N LEU A 126 11.74 2.50 21.59
CA LEU A 126 11.13 1.83 22.74
C LEU A 126 10.33 0.61 22.29
N TYR A 127 10.57 -0.51 22.97
CA TYR A 127 9.84 -1.77 22.72
C TYR A 127 9.31 -2.36 24.03
N GLY A 128 8.21 -3.11 23.93
CA GLY A 128 7.63 -3.83 25.06
C GLY A 128 7.20 -2.91 26.20
N HIS A 129 7.63 -3.20 27.43
CA HIS A 129 7.27 -2.41 28.62
C HIS A 129 7.93 -1.03 28.64
N ALA A 130 8.95 -0.78 27.82
CA ALA A 130 9.63 0.50 27.72
C ALA A 130 8.82 1.58 26.98
N ILE A 131 7.80 1.22 26.19
CA ILE A 131 6.99 2.17 25.39
C ILE A 131 6.38 3.28 26.25
N SER A 132 6.04 3.01 27.52
CA SER A 132 5.52 4.05 28.43
C SER A 132 6.56 5.05 28.93
N ASN A 133 7.85 4.86 28.63
CA ASN A 133 8.93 5.75 29.01
C ASN A 133 9.12 6.86 27.98
N SER A 134 8.10 7.71 27.84
CA SER A 134 8.00 8.76 26.83
C SER A 134 8.19 10.16 27.42
N LEU A 135 8.29 11.17 26.55
CA LEU A 135 8.22 12.59 26.94
C LEU A 135 6.88 12.94 27.61
N SER A 136 5.76 12.38 27.15
CA SER A 136 4.44 12.60 27.75
C SER A 136 4.41 12.13 29.21
N SER A 137 5.02 10.97 29.53
CA SER A 137 5.08 10.49 30.91
C SER A 137 6.05 11.28 31.80
N VAL A 138 7.09 11.90 31.23
CA VAL A 138 7.93 12.88 31.94
C VAL A 138 7.15 14.16 32.24
N SER A 139 6.38 14.67 31.28
CA SER A 139 5.53 15.84 31.46
C SER A 139 4.51 15.62 32.59
N ALA A 140 3.81 14.48 32.57
CA ALA A 140 2.84 14.12 33.62
C ALA A 140 3.50 13.97 35.01
N PHE A 141 4.73 13.46 35.08
CA PHE A 141 5.50 13.40 36.33
C PHE A 141 5.86 14.80 36.84
N LEU A 142 6.34 15.67 35.95
CA LEU A 142 6.69 17.06 36.29
C LEU A 142 5.46 17.84 36.80
N ASP A 143 4.33 17.74 36.10
CA ASP A 143 3.07 18.38 36.49
C ASP A 143 2.63 17.97 37.91
N ALA A 144 2.76 16.67 38.23
CA ALA A 144 2.37 16.16 39.52
C ALA A 144 3.37 16.53 40.63
N LEU A 145 4.67 16.56 40.31
CA LEU A 145 5.71 16.98 41.24
C LEU A 145 5.60 18.48 41.58
N GLU A 146 5.20 19.30 40.61
CA GLU A 146 4.91 20.74 40.78
C GLU A 146 3.77 21.00 41.76
N GLN A 147 2.77 20.12 41.78
CA GLN A 147 1.62 20.20 42.69
C GLN A 147 1.90 19.58 44.06
N SER A 148 3.11 19.05 44.29
CA SER A 148 3.49 18.38 45.53
C SER A 148 4.14 19.29 46.57
N GLU A 149 4.16 18.84 47.82
CA GLU A 149 4.83 19.52 48.94
C GLU A 149 6.36 19.33 48.96
N VAL A 150 6.94 18.71 47.92
CA VAL A 150 8.39 18.47 47.84
C VAL A 150 9.17 19.80 47.72
N PRO A 151 10.20 20.06 48.54
CA PRO A 151 11.03 21.26 48.43
C PRO A 151 11.77 21.38 47.08
N ALA A 152 12.00 22.63 46.62
CA ALA A 152 12.59 22.89 45.30
C ALA A 152 13.93 22.16 45.02
N PRO A 153 14.92 22.10 45.93
CA PRO A 153 16.16 21.36 45.68
C PRO A 153 15.94 19.86 45.47
N GLU A 154 14.98 19.28 46.20
CA GLU A 154 14.63 17.87 46.10
C GLU A 154 13.86 17.58 44.80
N ARG A 155 13.00 18.52 44.35
CA ARG A 155 12.35 18.42 43.04
C ARG A 155 13.36 18.33 41.90
N THR A 156 14.38 19.19 41.90
CA THR A 156 15.45 19.17 40.89
C THR A 156 16.16 17.82 40.85
N SER A 157 16.43 17.22 42.01
CA SER A 157 17.05 15.89 42.11
C SER A 157 16.15 14.78 41.55
N LEU A 158 14.86 14.78 41.89
CA LEU A 158 13.88 13.82 41.36
C LEU A 158 13.69 13.96 39.84
N LEU A 159 13.65 15.18 39.32
CA LEU A 159 13.58 15.43 37.86
C LEU A 159 14.81 14.90 37.14
N ARG A 160 16.01 15.12 37.70
CA ARG A 160 17.25 14.54 37.16
C ARG A 160 17.15 13.01 37.09
N SER A 161 16.73 12.36 38.17
CA SER A 161 16.54 10.90 38.19
C SER A 161 15.50 10.42 37.16
N ARG A 162 14.37 11.12 37.02
CA ARG A 162 13.34 10.78 36.02
C ARG A 162 13.87 10.88 34.58
N LEU A 163 14.68 11.89 34.27
CA LEU A 163 15.29 12.10 32.95
C LEU A 163 16.39 11.08 32.66
N LEU A 164 17.17 10.67 33.66
CA LEU A 164 18.13 9.57 33.49
C LEU A 164 17.41 8.24 33.20
N ILE A 165 16.27 7.97 33.85
CA ILE A 165 15.41 6.82 33.49
C ILE A 165 14.89 6.95 32.06
N LEU A 166 14.47 8.15 31.62
CA LEU A 166 14.01 8.41 30.25
C LEU A 166 15.11 8.03 29.23
N GLY A 167 16.33 8.50 29.44
CA GLY A 167 17.47 8.21 28.56
C GLY A 167 18.11 6.83 28.77
N GLN A 168 17.51 5.95 29.59
CA GLN A 168 18.07 4.65 29.99
C GLN A 168 19.52 4.73 30.51
N GLN A 169 19.84 5.84 31.17
CA GLN A 169 21.15 6.11 31.74
C GLN A 169 21.23 5.60 33.18
N GLU A 170 22.45 5.26 33.63
CA GLU A 170 22.67 4.95 35.04
C GLU A 170 22.35 6.19 35.90
N SER A 171 21.38 6.04 36.81
CA SER A 171 21.18 7.05 37.85
C SER A 171 22.17 6.86 38.99
N PRO A 172 22.75 7.97 39.51
CA PRO A 172 23.56 7.92 40.72
C PRO A 172 22.71 7.44 41.91
N ALA A 173 23.40 6.97 42.95
CA ALA A 173 22.73 6.51 44.16
C ALA A 173 21.82 7.62 44.74
N PRO A 174 20.64 7.26 45.27
CA PRO A 174 19.71 8.20 45.86
C PRO A 174 20.39 9.04 46.96
N ALA A 175 20.11 10.34 47.00
CA ALA A 175 20.59 11.21 48.07
C ALA A 175 20.05 10.71 49.42
N THR A 176 20.93 10.48 50.40
CA THR A 176 20.59 9.87 51.70
C THR A 176 19.83 10.79 52.65
N GLU A 177 19.71 12.09 52.33
CA GLU A 177 18.98 13.08 53.12
C GLU A 177 17.89 13.73 52.25
N MET A 178 16.70 13.13 52.21
CA MET A 178 15.51 13.71 51.57
C MET A 178 14.36 13.84 52.56
N SER A 179 13.49 14.82 52.35
CA SER A 179 12.24 14.93 53.12
C SER A 179 11.36 13.69 52.96
N GLY A 180 10.49 13.44 53.94
CA GLY A 180 9.53 12.34 53.87
C GLY A 180 8.62 12.42 52.64
N ALA A 181 8.25 13.64 52.21
CA ALA A 181 7.48 13.86 50.99
C ALA A 181 8.26 13.38 49.76
N ALA A 182 9.55 13.69 49.65
CA ALA A 182 10.36 13.32 48.49
C ALA A 182 10.80 11.85 48.48
N LEU A 183 10.89 11.18 49.64
CA LEU A 183 11.20 9.76 49.72
C LEU A 183 10.16 8.88 49.00
N GLU A 184 8.87 9.26 49.03
CA GLU A 184 7.82 8.53 48.29
C GLU A 184 8.03 8.61 46.77
N TRP A 185 8.38 9.80 46.26
CA TRP A 185 8.70 10.01 44.84
C TRP A 185 9.98 9.29 44.42
N GLN A 186 11.01 9.32 45.26
CA GLN A 186 12.26 8.60 45.03
C GLN A 186 12.04 7.09 44.98
N GLY A 187 11.24 6.56 45.92
CA GLY A 187 10.85 5.15 45.92
C GLY A 187 10.11 4.76 44.65
N TYR A 188 9.21 5.62 44.15
CA TYR A 188 8.52 5.40 42.89
C TYR A 188 9.49 5.33 41.71
N LEU A 189 10.44 6.27 41.61
CA LEU A 189 11.45 6.27 40.55
C LEU A 189 12.37 5.05 40.62
N GLN A 190 12.71 4.58 41.82
CA GLN A 190 13.49 3.35 42.00
C GLN A 190 12.73 2.11 41.52
N ALA A 191 11.45 1.98 41.88
CA ALA A 191 10.60 0.89 41.40
C ALA A 191 10.40 0.95 39.88
N ALA A 192 10.22 2.15 39.31
CA ALA A 192 10.13 2.36 37.87
C ALA A 192 11.42 1.99 37.14
N ARG A 193 12.58 2.30 37.72
CA ARG A 193 13.88 1.86 37.19
C ARG A 193 13.95 0.33 37.14
N HIS A 194 13.59 -0.36 38.23
CA HIS A 194 13.53 -1.83 38.24
C HIS A 194 12.57 -2.39 37.20
N PHE A 195 11.42 -1.76 36.98
CA PHE A 195 10.47 -2.14 35.95
C PHE A 195 11.09 -2.06 34.55
N TYR A 196 11.72 -0.93 34.21
CA TYR A 196 12.35 -0.76 32.90
C TYR A 196 13.57 -1.68 32.70
N GLU A 197 14.34 -1.94 33.75
CA GLU A 197 15.46 -2.90 33.78
C GLU A 197 15.01 -4.38 33.80
N SER A 198 13.71 -4.67 33.67
CA SER A 198 13.13 -6.02 33.73
C SER A 198 13.35 -6.78 35.05
N ARG A 199 13.66 -6.04 36.13
CA ARG A 199 13.76 -6.54 37.51
C ARG A 199 12.39 -6.52 38.17
N PHE A 200 11.48 -7.30 37.61
CA PHE A 200 10.04 -7.19 37.91
C PHE A 200 9.68 -7.57 39.35
N GLU A 201 10.44 -8.44 40.01
CA GLU A 201 10.18 -8.79 41.42
C GLU A 201 10.46 -7.62 42.35
N GLU A 202 11.60 -6.94 42.18
CA GLU A 202 11.93 -5.75 42.94
C GLU A 202 11.02 -4.56 42.60
N ALA A 203 10.67 -4.41 41.32
CA ALA A 203 9.69 -3.40 40.89
C ALA A 203 8.34 -3.61 41.59
N ARG A 204 7.84 -4.85 41.60
CA ARG A 204 6.57 -5.20 42.23
C ARG A 204 6.59 -4.88 43.73
N ALA A 205 7.65 -5.30 44.43
CA ALA A 205 7.79 -5.03 45.86
C ALA A 205 7.83 -3.52 46.15
N GLY A 206 8.59 -2.76 45.34
CA GLY A 206 8.70 -1.31 45.47
C GLY A 206 7.37 -0.59 45.23
N PHE A 207 6.64 -0.93 44.16
CA PHE A 207 5.34 -0.33 43.88
C PHE A 207 4.28 -0.74 44.92
N ALA A 208 4.25 -2.00 45.36
CA ALA A 208 3.32 -2.45 46.39
C ALA A 208 3.47 -1.68 47.70
N ALA A 209 4.71 -1.37 48.10
CA ALA A 209 4.99 -0.58 49.31
C ALA A 209 4.47 0.87 49.22
N LEU A 210 4.22 1.39 48.00
CA LEU A 210 3.82 2.77 47.75
C LEU A 210 2.32 2.95 47.47
N GLN A 211 1.52 1.88 47.46
CA GLN A 211 0.07 1.98 47.19
C GLN A 211 -0.69 2.84 48.23
N GLN A 212 -0.11 3.03 49.42
CA GLN A 212 -0.65 3.85 50.50
C GLN A 212 0.21 5.11 50.77
N ALA A 213 0.99 5.54 49.78
CA ALA A 213 1.79 6.77 49.88
C ALA A 213 0.89 7.98 50.16
N LYS A 214 1.42 8.97 50.89
CA LYS A 214 0.71 10.21 51.19
C LYS A 214 0.55 11.09 49.95
N ALA A 215 1.54 11.08 49.05
CA ALA A 215 1.47 11.76 47.77
C ALA A 215 0.44 11.06 46.86
N PRO A 216 -0.71 11.70 46.53
CA PRO A 216 -1.80 11.01 45.83
C PRO A 216 -1.40 10.48 44.44
N TRP A 217 -0.55 11.23 43.73
CA TRP A 217 -0.04 10.80 42.43
C TRP A 217 0.84 9.55 42.54
N VAL A 218 1.69 9.46 43.57
CA VAL A 218 2.55 8.29 43.81
C VAL A 218 1.69 7.08 44.17
N ALA A 219 0.71 7.24 45.07
CA ALA A 219 -0.17 6.15 45.48
C ALA A 219 -0.96 5.55 44.30
N GLU A 220 -1.57 6.40 43.47
CA GLU A 220 -2.32 5.96 42.30
C GLU A 220 -1.40 5.30 41.26
N SER A 221 -0.27 5.95 40.93
CA SER A 221 0.67 5.46 39.91
C SER A 221 1.32 4.13 40.33
N ALA A 222 1.70 4.00 41.60
CA ALA A 222 2.24 2.76 42.13
C ALA A 222 1.19 1.63 42.09
N THR A 223 -0.06 1.92 42.44
CA THR A 223 -1.17 0.95 42.36
C THR A 223 -1.35 0.43 40.93
N TYR A 224 -1.36 1.33 39.95
CA TYR A 224 -1.43 0.95 38.53
C TYR A 224 -0.20 0.14 38.08
N MET A 225 1.00 0.52 38.51
CA MET A 225 2.24 -0.16 38.12
C MET A 225 2.39 -1.56 38.71
N VAL A 226 1.75 -1.89 39.84
CA VAL A 226 1.70 -3.27 40.36
C VAL A 226 1.07 -4.21 39.33
N MET A 227 -0.08 -3.84 38.76
CA MET A 227 -0.73 -4.63 37.71
C MET A 227 0.18 -4.80 36.50
N ARG A 228 0.76 -3.71 35.97
CA ARG A 228 1.67 -3.79 34.81
C ARG A 228 2.88 -4.68 35.08
N THR A 229 3.40 -4.67 36.30
CA THR A 229 4.54 -5.51 36.69
C THR A 229 4.16 -6.98 36.73
N GLU A 230 2.98 -7.34 37.26
CA GLU A 230 2.47 -8.72 37.24
C GLU A 230 2.23 -9.24 35.82
N ILE A 231 1.75 -8.39 34.89
CA ILE A 231 1.63 -8.76 33.46
C ILE A 231 3.00 -9.14 32.87
N ASN A 232 4.05 -8.38 33.19
CA ASN A 232 5.39 -8.67 32.68
C ASN A 232 6.03 -9.89 33.37
N LEU A 233 5.79 -10.09 34.67
CA LEU A 233 6.17 -11.32 35.36
C LEU A 233 5.56 -12.55 34.69
N ALA A 234 4.29 -12.45 34.23
CA ALA A 234 3.63 -13.55 33.56
C ALA A 234 4.34 -14.01 32.28
N MET A 235 5.07 -13.12 31.60
CA MET A 235 5.81 -13.43 30.37
C MET A 235 7.29 -13.72 30.57
N LYS A 236 7.84 -13.47 31.76
CA LYS A 236 9.28 -13.55 32.02
C LYS A 236 9.89 -14.89 31.58
N GLU A 237 9.19 -15.99 31.87
CA GLU A 237 9.60 -17.37 31.54
C GLU A 237 8.79 -17.98 30.39
N ALA A 238 7.94 -17.20 29.72
CA ALA A 238 7.04 -17.65 28.66
C ALA A 238 7.76 -17.67 27.30
N LYS A 239 8.69 -18.62 27.14
CA LYS A 239 9.48 -18.79 25.92
C LYS A 239 9.21 -20.15 25.28
N ASP A 240 9.24 -20.25 23.96
CA ASP A 240 9.15 -21.51 23.22
C ASP A 240 10.47 -22.33 23.27
N GLU A 241 10.58 -23.37 22.45
CA GLU A 241 11.78 -24.22 22.38
C GLU A 241 13.00 -23.55 21.72
N TYR A 242 12.79 -22.46 20.98
CA TYR A 242 13.83 -21.66 20.34
C TYR A 242 14.23 -20.43 21.16
N GLY A 243 13.50 -20.15 22.24
CA GLY A 243 13.73 -19.02 23.13
C GLY A 243 12.93 -17.77 22.77
N ASP A 244 12.05 -17.85 21.77
CA ASP A 244 11.13 -16.79 21.37
C ASP A 244 9.95 -16.70 22.33
N GLN A 245 9.33 -15.53 22.44
CA GLN A 245 8.23 -15.31 23.37
C GLN A 245 6.97 -16.08 22.92
N ASP A 246 6.41 -16.89 23.82
CA ASP A 246 5.20 -17.68 23.57
C ASP A 246 4.13 -17.34 24.61
N VAL A 247 3.11 -16.61 24.16
CA VAL A 247 2.02 -16.16 25.03
C VAL A 247 1.22 -17.31 25.63
N THR A 248 1.20 -18.48 24.98
CA THR A 248 0.45 -19.65 25.48
C THR A 248 1.06 -20.21 26.77
N ARG A 249 2.36 -19.96 26.96
CA ARG A 249 3.16 -20.39 28.13
C ARG A 249 3.21 -19.36 29.26
N SER A 250 2.41 -18.30 29.21
CA SER A 250 2.31 -17.29 30.28
C SER A 250 1.95 -17.90 31.64
N ASP A 251 2.48 -17.36 32.74
CA ASP A 251 2.05 -17.72 34.11
C ASP A 251 0.62 -17.22 34.38
N LYS A 252 -0.33 -18.15 34.39
CA LYS A 252 -1.76 -17.87 34.60
C LYS A 252 -2.07 -17.36 36.01
N GLU A 253 -1.28 -17.73 37.01
CA GLU A 253 -1.44 -17.24 38.37
C GLU A 253 -1.00 -15.77 38.49
N ALA A 254 0.08 -15.39 37.80
CA ALA A 254 0.48 -13.99 37.67
C ALA A 254 -0.57 -13.15 36.93
N LEU A 255 -1.14 -13.67 35.84
CA LEU A 255 -2.23 -13.00 35.13
C LEU A 255 -3.49 -12.81 35.98
N ARG A 256 -3.88 -13.81 36.78
CA ARG A 256 -5.01 -13.69 37.72
C ARG A 256 -4.73 -12.66 38.81
N ARG A 257 -3.49 -12.57 39.32
CA ARG A 257 -3.09 -11.47 40.22
C ARG A 257 -3.16 -10.11 39.53
N ALA A 258 -2.66 -10.00 38.30
CA ALA A 258 -2.74 -8.76 37.53
C ALA A 258 -4.20 -8.30 37.35
N MET A 259 -5.09 -9.21 36.96
CA MET A 259 -6.53 -8.92 36.81
C MET A 259 -7.14 -8.39 38.13
N ALA A 260 -6.89 -9.08 39.24
CA ALA A 260 -7.38 -8.65 40.55
C ALA A 260 -6.84 -7.27 40.96
N GLN A 261 -5.57 -6.97 40.67
CA GLN A 261 -4.97 -5.67 40.96
C GLN A 261 -5.57 -4.56 40.11
N GLY A 262 -5.83 -4.80 38.82
CA GLY A 262 -6.51 -3.82 37.98
C GLY A 262 -7.97 -3.60 38.38
N GLN A 263 -8.68 -4.64 38.83
CA GLN A 263 -10.03 -4.50 39.38
C GLN A 263 -10.02 -3.66 40.66
N ALA A 264 -9.06 -3.90 41.55
CA ALA A 264 -8.86 -3.09 42.75
C ALA A 264 -8.52 -1.63 42.40
N TYR A 265 -7.69 -1.41 41.38
CA TYR A 265 -7.39 -0.07 40.86
C TYR A 265 -8.66 0.65 40.38
N LEU A 266 -9.49 0.01 39.54
CA LEU A 266 -10.73 0.62 39.04
C LEU A 266 -11.76 0.86 40.15
N ALA A 267 -11.77 0.04 41.20
CA ALA A 267 -12.62 0.25 42.36
C ALA A 267 -12.17 1.47 43.20
N ALA A 268 -10.86 1.65 43.39
CA ALA A 268 -10.29 2.77 44.14
C ALA A 268 -10.28 4.08 43.33
N TYR A 269 -10.04 3.98 42.02
CA TYR A 269 -9.86 5.10 41.10
C TYR A 269 -10.74 4.94 39.85
N PRO A 270 -12.09 4.99 39.96
CA PRO A 270 -12.99 4.75 38.84
C PRO A 270 -12.84 5.78 37.69
N GLN A 271 -12.41 6.99 38.04
CA GLN A 271 -12.06 8.09 37.13
C GLN A 271 -10.56 8.43 37.23
N GLY A 272 -9.74 7.44 37.60
CA GLY A 272 -8.30 7.59 37.74
C GLY A 272 -7.59 7.85 36.43
N ARG A 273 -6.36 8.34 36.53
CA ARG A 273 -5.46 8.68 35.41
C ARG A 273 -5.22 7.49 34.47
N TYR A 274 -5.26 6.27 35.00
CA TYR A 274 -4.97 5.03 34.30
C TYR A 274 -6.21 4.15 34.09
N ALA A 275 -7.43 4.66 34.30
CA ALA A 275 -8.65 3.87 34.18
C ALA A 275 -8.86 3.32 32.75
N SER A 276 -8.66 4.16 31.73
CA SER A 276 -8.75 3.74 30.32
C SER A 276 -7.71 2.67 29.99
N SER A 277 -6.45 2.92 30.36
CA SER A 277 -5.36 1.97 30.11
C SER A 277 -5.56 0.65 30.85
N THR A 278 -6.11 0.67 32.07
CA THR A 278 -6.43 -0.53 32.85
C THR A 278 -7.49 -1.39 32.17
N ARG A 279 -8.57 -0.76 31.64
CA ARG A 279 -9.58 -1.49 30.86
C ARG A 279 -8.97 -2.11 29.60
N GLY A 280 -8.07 -1.40 28.90
CA GLY A 280 -7.33 -1.95 27.76
C GLY A 280 -6.44 -3.14 28.14
N LEU A 281 -5.72 -3.05 29.26
CA LEU A 281 -4.84 -4.12 29.75
C LEU A 281 -5.60 -5.39 30.17
N PHE A 282 -6.89 -5.30 30.53
CA PHE A 282 -7.71 -6.49 30.77
C PHE A 282 -7.81 -7.38 29.54
N ARG A 283 -7.97 -6.80 28.34
CA ARG A 283 -7.98 -7.56 27.09
C ARG A 283 -6.65 -8.27 26.86
N ARG A 284 -5.54 -7.57 27.09
CA ARG A 284 -4.21 -8.17 27.04
C ARG A 284 -4.06 -9.34 28.03
N ILE A 285 -4.55 -9.19 29.26
CA ILE A 285 -4.53 -10.26 30.27
C ILE A 285 -5.36 -11.47 29.81
N GLN A 286 -6.57 -11.25 29.30
CA GLN A 286 -7.46 -12.31 28.81
C GLN A 286 -6.85 -13.07 27.63
N TRP A 287 -6.27 -12.34 26.66
CA TRP A 287 -5.54 -12.91 25.54
C TRP A 287 -4.38 -13.79 26.02
N MET A 288 -3.53 -13.26 26.90
CA MET A 288 -2.40 -14.01 27.45
C MET A 288 -2.88 -15.22 28.28
N ALA A 289 -4.02 -15.10 28.95
CA ALA A 289 -4.61 -16.21 29.71
C ALA A 289 -5.14 -17.32 28.78
N GLY A 290 -5.45 -17.01 27.51
CA GLY A 290 -6.12 -17.90 26.57
C GLY A 290 -7.65 -17.93 26.76
N ASP A 291 -8.21 -16.97 27.49
CA ASP A 291 -9.65 -16.85 27.71
C ASP A 291 -10.29 -16.08 26.55
N LEU A 292 -10.44 -16.76 25.42
CA LEU A 292 -10.98 -16.16 24.19
C LEU A 292 -12.44 -15.72 24.36
N GLY A 293 -13.22 -16.35 25.24
CA GLY A 293 -14.60 -15.96 25.52
C GLY A 293 -14.67 -14.61 26.23
N ALA A 294 -13.90 -14.43 27.30
CA ALA A 294 -13.84 -13.16 28.01
C ALA A 294 -13.20 -12.05 27.16
N LEU A 295 -12.18 -12.38 26.36
CA LEU A 295 -11.56 -11.45 25.42
C LEU A 295 -12.57 -10.95 24.38
N ARG A 296 -13.34 -11.86 23.80
CA ARG A 296 -14.42 -11.56 22.87
C ARG A 296 -15.43 -10.59 23.49
N ASP A 297 -15.91 -10.87 24.71
CA ASP A 297 -16.87 -9.98 25.40
C ASP A 297 -16.29 -8.59 25.68
N ALA A 298 -15.00 -8.50 26.02
CA ALA A 298 -14.33 -7.23 26.22
C ALA A 298 -14.15 -6.43 24.91
N TYR A 299 -14.05 -7.10 23.76
CA TYR A 299 -14.05 -6.43 22.46
C TYR A 299 -15.42 -5.90 22.07
N ASP A 300 -16.52 -6.59 22.42
CA ASP A 300 -17.89 -6.09 22.18
C ASP A 300 -18.10 -4.72 22.84
N GLU A 301 -17.72 -4.60 24.11
CA GLU A 301 -17.80 -3.35 24.87
C GLU A 301 -16.92 -2.26 24.25
N ALA A 302 -15.71 -2.61 23.82
CA ALA A 302 -14.77 -1.67 23.20
C ALA A 302 -15.26 -1.16 21.84
N MET A 303 -15.84 -2.03 21.00
CA MET A 303 -16.40 -1.70 19.69
C MET A 303 -17.69 -0.86 19.81
N ALA A 304 -18.49 -1.09 20.86
CA ALA A 304 -19.69 -0.30 21.14
C ALA A 304 -19.38 1.13 21.61
N THR A 305 -18.14 1.40 22.04
CA THR A 305 -17.70 2.72 22.51
C THR A 305 -17.17 3.54 21.35
N ARG A 306 -17.67 4.77 21.16
CA ARG A 306 -17.16 5.70 20.13
C ARG A 306 -15.72 6.13 20.46
N GLN A 307 -14.82 6.02 19.49
CA GLN A 307 -13.41 6.41 19.64
C GLN A 307 -12.94 7.26 18.45
N PRO A 308 -11.89 8.09 18.60
CA PRO A 308 -11.23 8.71 17.45
C PRO A 308 -10.71 7.66 16.47
N LEU A 309 -10.66 7.98 15.17
CA LEU A 309 -10.33 7.02 14.12
C LEU A 309 -8.99 6.29 14.32
N PRO A 310 -7.87 6.94 14.73
CA PRO A 310 -6.62 6.22 15.04
C PRO A 310 -6.76 5.19 16.17
N ALA A 311 -7.60 5.46 17.17
CA ALA A 311 -7.85 4.53 18.27
C ALA A 311 -8.77 3.37 17.85
N LEU A 312 -9.76 3.65 16.99
CA LEU A 312 -10.61 2.62 16.39
C LEU A 312 -9.79 1.67 15.51
N GLU A 313 -8.88 2.22 14.71
CA GLU A 313 -7.95 1.46 13.88
C GLU A 313 -7.04 0.55 14.73
N ALA A 314 -6.47 1.10 15.80
CA ALA A 314 -5.68 0.34 16.76
C ALA A 314 -6.47 -0.81 17.39
N LEU A 315 -7.75 -0.57 17.74
CA LEU A 315 -8.64 -1.59 18.27
C LEU A 315 -8.90 -2.70 17.25
N VAL A 316 -9.19 -2.36 15.99
CA VAL A 316 -9.39 -3.33 14.91
C VAL A 316 -8.15 -4.20 14.71
N ASN A 317 -6.96 -3.60 14.73
CA ASN A 317 -5.70 -4.33 14.66
C ASN A 317 -5.51 -5.27 15.86
N GLU A 318 -5.83 -4.81 17.06
CA GLU A 318 -5.75 -5.60 18.29
C GLU A 318 -6.69 -6.83 18.21
N ILE A 319 -7.93 -6.63 17.76
CA ILE A 319 -8.92 -7.69 17.55
C ILE A 319 -8.40 -8.73 16.56
N ASP A 320 -7.87 -8.29 15.42
CA ASP A 320 -7.37 -9.20 14.40
C ASP A 320 -6.19 -10.04 14.90
N LEU A 321 -5.17 -9.40 15.49
CA LEU A 321 -3.96 -10.09 15.97
C LEU A 321 -4.23 -11.05 17.12
N THR A 322 -5.11 -10.68 18.06
CA THR A 322 -5.35 -11.45 19.27
C THR A 322 -6.46 -12.48 19.11
N LEU A 323 -7.41 -12.24 18.20
CA LEU A 323 -8.61 -13.05 18.04
C LEU A 323 -8.75 -13.60 16.60
N LEU A 324 -8.99 -12.76 15.59
CA LEU A 324 -9.46 -13.24 14.27
C LEU A 324 -8.40 -14.01 13.47
N SER A 325 -7.17 -13.52 13.40
CA SER A 325 -6.12 -14.04 12.50
C SER A 325 -5.06 -14.89 13.22
N GLY A 326 -5.48 -15.66 14.23
CA GLY A 326 -4.61 -16.59 14.95
C GLY A 326 -4.02 -17.71 14.07
N ASP A 327 -4.64 -18.03 12.94
CA ASP A 327 -4.16 -18.97 11.95
C ASP A 327 -2.99 -18.45 11.11
N ALA A 328 -3.07 -17.20 10.67
CA ALA A 328 -2.02 -16.56 9.88
C ALA A 328 -0.72 -16.37 10.68
N TYR A 329 -0.84 -16.04 11.98
CA TYR A 329 0.32 -15.64 12.79
C TYR A 329 0.74 -16.65 13.86
N ARG A 330 -0.10 -17.60 14.25
CA ARG A 330 0.17 -18.52 15.39
C ARG A 330 -0.05 -20.00 15.06
N HIS A 331 -0.27 -20.35 13.79
CA HIS A 331 -0.63 -21.72 13.35
C HIS A 331 -1.84 -22.31 14.12
N GLN A 332 -2.75 -21.46 14.60
CA GLN A 332 -3.98 -21.86 15.29
C GLN A 332 -5.15 -21.93 14.30
N ALA A 333 -6.33 -22.40 14.72
CA ALA A 333 -7.53 -22.20 13.90
C ALA A 333 -7.98 -20.74 14.02
N ALA A 334 -8.50 -20.17 12.93
CA ALA A 334 -9.13 -18.85 12.95
C ALA A 334 -10.28 -18.83 13.98
N TYR A 335 -10.38 -17.77 14.78
CA TYR A 335 -11.46 -17.66 15.76
C TYR A 335 -12.79 -17.36 15.04
N GLN A 336 -13.69 -18.34 15.05
CA GLN A 336 -15.02 -18.20 14.47
C GLN A 336 -16.01 -17.79 15.56
N ASP A 337 -16.20 -16.48 15.71
CA ASP A 337 -17.29 -15.95 16.53
C ASP A 337 -18.64 -16.19 15.83
N SER A 338 -19.58 -16.78 16.56
CA SER A 338 -20.96 -17.01 16.12
C SER A 338 -22.00 -16.21 16.91
N ALA A 339 -21.58 -15.42 17.90
CA ALA A 339 -22.42 -14.69 18.82
C ALA A 339 -22.46 -13.18 18.52
N GLN A 340 -21.30 -12.54 18.34
CA GLN A 340 -21.22 -11.08 18.15
C GLN A 340 -21.47 -10.70 16.68
N PRO A 341 -22.48 -9.86 16.38
CA PRO A 341 -22.88 -9.59 14.99
C PRO A 341 -21.76 -9.00 14.11
N ALA A 342 -20.95 -8.09 14.64
CA ALA A 342 -19.85 -7.50 13.88
C ALA A 342 -18.77 -8.53 13.51
N LEU A 343 -18.35 -9.34 14.48
CA LEU A 343 -17.35 -10.38 14.26
C LEU A 343 -17.89 -11.52 13.39
N LEU A 344 -19.15 -11.90 13.58
CA LEU A 344 -19.82 -12.89 12.74
C LEU A 344 -19.88 -12.45 11.27
N PHE A 345 -20.21 -11.18 11.00
CA PHE A 345 -20.28 -10.66 9.64
C PHE A 345 -18.91 -10.71 8.93
N VAL A 346 -17.84 -10.25 9.58
CA VAL A 346 -16.50 -10.28 8.98
C VAL A 346 -15.95 -11.71 8.85
N ASN A 347 -16.24 -12.59 9.82
CA ASN A 347 -15.90 -14.01 9.73
C ASN A 347 -16.65 -14.70 8.58
N ALA A 348 -17.91 -14.34 8.32
CA ALA A 348 -18.66 -14.87 7.20
C ALA A 348 -18.05 -14.43 5.86
N LEU A 349 -17.66 -13.15 5.71
CA LEU A 349 -16.97 -12.68 4.50
C LEU A 349 -15.64 -13.40 4.30
N ARG A 350 -14.83 -13.51 5.36
CA ARG A 350 -13.58 -14.26 5.33
C ARG A 350 -13.78 -15.73 4.99
N GLY A 351 -14.80 -16.37 5.56
CA GLY A 351 -15.14 -17.76 5.31
C GLY A 351 -15.51 -18.06 3.84
N LEU A 352 -15.90 -17.02 3.09
CA LEU A 352 -16.19 -17.12 1.66
C LEU A 352 -14.95 -16.95 0.77
N ARG A 353 -13.76 -16.70 1.32
CA ARG A 353 -12.50 -16.63 0.56
C ARG A 353 -12.14 -18.01 0.01
N PRO A 354 -11.86 -18.15 -1.31
CA PRO A 354 -11.15 -19.31 -1.81
C PRO A 354 -9.66 -19.19 -1.46
N THR A 355 -8.99 -20.31 -1.16
CA THR A 355 -7.51 -20.32 -1.07
C THR A 355 -6.92 -21.01 -2.30
N TYR A 356 -5.64 -20.76 -2.59
CA TYR A 356 -4.95 -21.40 -3.73
C TYR A 356 -5.06 -22.93 -3.70
N GLU A 357 -5.14 -23.52 -2.50
CA GLU A 357 -5.16 -24.97 -2.28
C GLU A 357 -6.53 -25.55 -1.91
N ARG A 358 -7.52 -24.72 -1.52
CA ARG A 358 -8.81 -25.19 -1.00
C ARG A 358 -10.02 -24.37 -1.46
N PRO A 359 -11.19 -25.02 -1.66
CA PRO A 359 -12.46 -24.31 -1.80
C PRO A 359 -12.79 -23.50 -0.54
N ARG A 360 -13.84 -22.66 -0.61
CA ARG A 360 -14.32 -21.77 0.47
C ARG A 360 -14.19 -22.41 1.86
N ASP A 361 -13.63 -21.67 2.81
CA ASP A 361 -13.42 -22.13 4.19
C ASP A 361 -14.73 -22.46 4.92
N TRP A 362 -15.83 -21.75 4.60
CA TRP A 362 -17.16 -21.98 5.14
C TRP A 362 -18.06 -22.75 4.17
N GLN A 363 -18.85 -23.67 4.73
CA GLN A 363 -19.92 -24.37 4.04
C GLN A 363 -21.22 -23.53 4.03
N ASP A 364 -22.11 -23.81 3.08
CA ASP A 364 -23.40 -23.09 2.93
C ASP A 364 -24.22 -23.09 4.23
N ALA A 365 -24.22 -24.21 4.96
CA ALA A 365 -24.93 -24.31 6.24
C ALA A 365 -24.41 -23.31 7.30
N GLN A 366 -23.09 -23.09 7.36
CA GLN A 366 -22.50 -22.12 8.29
C GLN A 366 -22.88 -20.69 7.92
N LEU A 367 -22.93 -20.40 6.62
CA LEU A 367 -23.36 -19.10 6.12
C LEU A 367 -24.85 -18.86 6.38
N ASP A 368 -25.70 -19.87 6.17
CA ASP A 368 -27.14 -19.80 6.45
C ASP A 368 -27.39 -19.55 7.96
N ASP A 369 -26.67 -20.25 8.83
CA ASP A 369 -26.73 -20.04 10.28
C ASP A 369 -26.30 -18.61 10.66
N ALA A 370 -25.24 -18.09 10.04
CA ALA A 370 -24.77 -16.72 10.25
C ALA A 370 -25.82 -15.69 9.82
N ILE A 371 -26.42 -15.86 8.63
CA ILE A 371 -27.51 -15.02 8.11
C ILE A 371 -28.70 -15.04 9.07
N ALA A 372 -29.12 -16.22 9.52
CA ALA A 372 -30.25 -16.37 10.44
C ALA A 372 -29.98 -15.71 11.80
N HIS A 373 -28.77 -15.81 12.32
CA HIS A 373 -28.37 -15.17 13.58
C HIS A 373 -28.36 -13.64 13.46
N LEU A 374 -27.80 -13.09 12.38
CA LEU A 374 -27.81 -11.65 12.10
C LEU A 374 -29.25 -11.12 11.99
N GLN A 375 -30.14 -11.85 11.32
CA GLN A 375 -31.58 -11.49 11.26
C GLN A 375 -32.20 -11.46 12.65
N LYS A 376 -31.98 -12.52 13.45
CA LYS A 376 -32.53 -12.66 14.80
C LYS A 376 -32.04 -11.58 15.76
N THR A 377 -30.82 -11.08 15.56
CA THR A 377 -30.19 -10.04 16.40
C THR A 377 -30.42 -8.61 15.89
N GLY A 378 -31.21 -8.43 14.81
CA GLY A 378 -31.58 -7.11 14.30
C GLY A 378 -30.66 -6.54 13.21
N HIS A 379 -29.64 -7.30 12.79
CA HIS A 379 -28.66 -6.94 11.76
C HIS A 379 -29.15 -7.35 10.35
N GLN A 380 -30.34 -6.87 9.98
CA GLN A 380 -31.03 -7.26 8.75
C GLN A 380 -30.25 -6.87 7.48
N ALA A 381 -29.59 -5.71 7.49
CA ALA A 381 -28.82 -5.23 6.35
C ALA A 381 -27.60 -6.13 6.10
N GLN A 382 -26.86 -6.50 7.17
CA GLN A 382 -25.71 -7.41 7.08
C GLN A 382 -26.14 -8.78 6.56
N ALA A 383 -27.24 -9.32 7.10
CA ALA A 383 -27.80 -10.59 6.65
C ALA A 383 -28.22 -10.55 5.17
N ALA A 384 -28.89 -9.49 4.75
CA ALA A 384 -29.32 -9.30 3.36
C ALA A 384 -28.14 -9.21 2.40
N TYR A 385 -27.07 -8.51 2.81
CA TYR A 385 -25.84 -8.42 2.03
C TYR A 385 -25.15 -9.78 1.90
N LEU A 386 -24.94 -10.53 2.99
CA LEU A 386 -24.34 -11.88 2.94
C LEU A 386 -25.14 -12.82 2.02
N LYS A 387 -26.47 -12.76 2.09
CA LYS A 387 -27.34 -13.53 1.17
C LYS A 387 -27.15 -13.12 -0.29
N ALA A 388 -27.16 -11.81 -0.58
CA ALA A 388 -26.93 -11.31 -1.93
C ALA A 388 -25.55 -11.73 -2.45
N TYR A 389 -24.55 -11.71 -1.58
CA TYR A 389 -23.19 -12.06 -1.91
C TYR A 389 -23.01 -13.55 -2.18
N ALA A 390 -23.61 -14.41 -1.36
CA ALA A 390 -23.65 -15.86 -1.61
C ALA A 390 -24.24 -16.19 -2.98
N LEU A 391 -25.41 -15.62 -3.28
CA LEU A 391 -26.08 -15.77 -4.58
C LEU A 391 -25.21 -15.27 -5.73
N PHE A 392 -24.48 -14.17 -5.52
CA PHE A 392 -23.57 -13.61 -6.52
C PHE A 392 -22.39 -14.56 -6.80
N LEU A 393 -21.75 -15.10 -5.76
CA LEU A 393 -20.66 -16.08 -5.88
C LEU A 393 -21.13 -17.35 -6.61
N ASP A 394 -22.35 -17.78 -6.35
CA ASP A 394 -22.98 -18.93 -7.01
C ASP A 394 -23.53 -18.60 -8.42
N LYS A 395 -23.30 -17.38 -8.92
CA LYS A 395 -23.75 -16.87 -10.24
C LYS A 395 -25.27 -16.86 -10.42
N GLN A 396 -26.03 -16.81 -9.32
CA GLN A 396 -27.49 -16.73 -9.30
C GLN A 396 -27.96 -15.27 -9.46
N PHE A 397 -27.53 -14.61 -10.53
CA PHE A 397 -27.67 -13.15 -10.73
C PHE A 397 -29.13 -12.66 -10.70
N GLU A 398 -30.07 -13.41 -11.27
CA GLU A 398 -31.50 -13.05 -11.22
C GLU A 398 -32.03 -12.98 -9.78
N GLN A 399 -31.55 -13.86 -8.91
CA GLN A 399 -31.94 -13.89 -7.50
C GLN A 399 -31.32 -12.73 -6.72
N VAL A 400 -30.07 -12.35 -7.02
CA VAL A 400 -29.44 -11.13 -6.48
C VAL A 400 -30.31 -9.90 -6.80
N LEU A 401 -30.78 -9.80 -8.05
CA LEU A 401 -31.59 -8.68 -8.50
C LEU A 401 -33.02 -8.68 -7.93
N ALA A 402 -33.57 -9.86 -7.60
CA ALA A 402 -34.87 -10.02 -6.98
C ALA A 402 -34.89 -9.65 -5.49
N LEU A 403 -33.72 -9.59 -4.83
CA LEU A 403 -33.64 -9.09 -3.46
C LEU A 403 -34.03 -7.60 -3.40
N PRO A 404 -34.68 -7.15 -2.30
CA PRO A 404 -34.97 -5.74 -2.08
C PRO A 404 -33.70 -4.90 -2.14
N SER A 405 -33.82 -3.68 -2.67
CA SER A 405 -32.73 -2.70 -2.61
C SER A 405 -32.34 -2.44 -1.15
N PRO A 406 -31.05 -2.22 -0.86
CA PRO A 406 -30.61 -1.87 0.48
C PRO A 406 -31.28 -0.57 0.96
N GLY A 407 -31.55 -0.48 2.26
CA GLY A 407 -31.89 0.79 2.92
C GLY A 407 -30.69 1.74 2.98
N GLN A 408 -30.91 3.00 3.35
CA GLN A 408 -29.85 4.03 3.41
C GLN A 408 -29.17 4.13 4.80
N GLU A 409 -29.50 3.25 5.75
CA GLU A 409 -29.07 3.36 7.16
C GLU A 409 -27.57 3.07 7.36
N ASP A 410 -26.94 2.29 6.47
CA ASP A 410 -25.52 1.92 6.51
C ASP A 410 -24.93 2.19 5.11
N ALA A 411 -24.16 3.27 4.98
CA ALA A 411 -23.77 3.83 3.69
C ALA A 411 -22.84 2.89 2.91
N THR A 412 -21.84 2.30 3.56
CA THR A 412 -20.91 1.37 2.90
C THR A 412 -21.60 0.05 2.58
N LEU A 413 -22.49 -0.44 3.44
CA LEU A 413 -23.21 -1.69 3.16
C LEU A 413 -24.21 -1.52 2.00
N ALA A 414 -24.92 -0.39 1.96
CA ALA A 414 -25.81 -0.04 0.87
C ALA A 414 -25.05 0.11 -0.45
N PHE A 415 -23.90 0.79 -0.43
CA PHE A 415 -22.99 0.89 -1.57
C PHE A 415 -22.54 -0.50 -2.05
N SER A 416 -22.07 -1.34 -1.13
CA SER A 416 -21.59 -2.70 -1.42
C SER A 416 -22.69 -3.54 -2.08
N HIS A 417 -23.92 -3.51 -1.54
CA HIS A 417 -25.04 -4.24 -2.11
C HIS A 417 -25.43 -3.70 -3.51
N GLN A 418 -25.40 -2.38 -3.71
CA GLN A 418 -25.65 -1.79 -5.03
C GLN A 418 -24.60 -2.24 -6.07
N MET A 419 -23.34 -2.36 -5.67
CA MET A 419 -22.28 -2.90 -6.54
C MET A 419 -22.52 -4.37 -6.92
N LEU A 420 -22.99 -5.22 -6.00
CA LEU A 420 -23.36 -6.61 -6.33
C LEU A 420 -24.47 -6.68 -7.38
N ARG A 421 -25.44 -5.78 -7.32
CA ARG A 421 -26.54 -5.70 -8.30
C ARG A 421 -26.00 -5.25 -9.67
N ILE A 422 -25.10 -4.27 -9.69
CA ILE A 422 -24.39 -3.84 -10.91
C ILE A 422 -23.64 -5.00 -11.56
N TRP A 423 -22.86 -5.73 -10.77
CA TRP A 423 -22.13 -6.89 -11.24
C TRP A 423 -23.05 -8.04 -11.66
N ALA A 424 -24.22 -8.21 -11.02
CA ALA A 424 -25.23 -9.18 -11.46
C ALA A 424 -25.79 -8.82 -12.85
N TRP A 425 -26.10 -7.56 -13.14
CA TRP A 425 -26.47 -7.13 -14.50
C TRP A 425 -25.35 -7.38 -15.51
N GLN A 426 -24.08 -7.10 -15.16
CA GLN A 426 -22.94 -7.42 -16.02
C GLN A 426 -22.78 -8.93 -16.26
N GLY A 427 -22.95 -9.76 -15.21
CA GLY A 427 -22.91 -11.21 -15.31
C GLY A 427 -24.01 -11.79 -16.22
N MET A 428 -25.18 -11.15 -16.23
CA MET A 428 -26.28 -11.44 -17.15
C MET A 428 -26.11 -10.83 -18.54
N LYS A 429 -25.02 -10.09 -18.79
CA LYS A 429 -24.76 -9.32 -20.02
C LYS A 429 -25.83 -8.26 -20.32
N ALA A 430 -26.57 -7.81 -19.30
CA ALA A 430 -27.49 -6.69 -19.39
C ALA A 430 -26.73 -5.36 -19.26
N PHE A 431 -25.80 -5.10 -20.19
CA PHE A 431 -24.83 -4.02 -20.08
C PHE A 431 -25.49 -2.63 -19.99
N ASP A 432 -26.54 -2.36 -20.77
CA ASP A 432 -27.27 -1.09 -20.71
C ASP A 432 -27.83 -0.80 -19.30
N LYS A 433 -28.29 -1.83 -18.59
CA LYS A 433 -28.81 -1.69 -17.21
C LYS A 433 -27.68 -1.44 -16.22
N ALA A 434 -26.55 -2.13 -16.39
CA ALA A 434 -25.37 -1.92 -15.56
C ALA A 434 -24.79 -0.51 -15.76
N GLU A 435 -24.69 -0.03 -17.01
CA GLU A 435 -24.25 1.32 -17.32
C GLU A 435 -25.18 2.37 -16.70
N GLN A 436 -26.50 2.23 -16.87
CA GLN A 436 -27.46 3.13 -16.27
C GLN A 436 -27.31 3.19 -14.74
N ALA A 437 -27.13 2.03 -14.09
CA ALA A 437 -26.94 1.95 -12.65
C ALA A 437 -25.59 2.57 -12.20
N LEU A 438 -24.50 2.36 -12.94
CA LEU A 438 -23.21 2.99 -12.69
C LEU A 438 -23.26 4.51 -12.86
N MET A 439 -23.92 4.99 -13.92
CA MET A 439 -24.11 6.43 -14.16
C MET A 439 -24.98 7.10 -13.09
N ALA A 440 -25.98 6.41 -12.56
CA ALA A 440 -26.74 6.90 -11.42
C ALA A 440 -25.90 6.92 -10.13
N LEU A 441 -25.07 5.89 -9.92
CA LEU A 441 -24.23 5.76 -8.74
C LEU A 441 -23.10 6.81 -8.73
N VAL A 442 -22.43 7.04 -9.85
CA VAL A 442 -21.35 8.04 -9.96
C VAL A 442 -21.85 9.48 -9.82
N ALA A 443 -23.14 9.72 -10.05
CA ALA A 443 -23.80 11.00 -9.83
C ALA A 443 -24.33 11.19 -8.38
N SER A 444 -24.22 10.16 -7.54
CA SER A 444 -24.66 10.20 -6.14
C SER A 444 -23.58 10.82 -5.23
N PRO A 445 -23.94 11.37 -4.05
CA PRO A 445 -22.97 11.95 -3.13
C PRO A 445 -22.15 10.86 -2.40
N LEU A 446 -21.14 10.33 -3.08
CA LEU A 446 -20.25 9.29 -2.55
C LEU A 446 -19.07 9.90 -1.77
N GLY A 447 -18.52 9.14 -0.82
CA GLY A 447 -17.21 9.44 -0.25
C GLY A 447 -16.11 9.33 -1.31
N GLN A 448 -14.99 10.04 -1.12
CA GLN A 448 -13.93 10.16 -2.13
C GLN A 448 -13.45 8.79 -2.67
N ALA A 449 -13.25 7.80 -1.78
CA ALA A 449 -12.79 6.47 -2.17
C ALA A 449 -13.84 5.69 -2.97
N GLN A 450 -15.10 5.75 -2.55
CA GLN A 450 -16.21 5.11 -3.27
C GLN A 450 -16.44 5.77 -4.63
N GLN A 451 -16.32 7.10 -4.72
CA GLN A 451 -16.37 7.84 -5.97
C GLN A 451 -15.29 7.35 -6.95
N ALA A 452 -14.03 7.28 -6.49
CA ALA A 452 -12.92 6.80 -7.30
C ALA A 452 -13.11 5.34 -7.74
N PHE A 453 -13.68 4.49 -6.88
CA PHE A 453 -14.01 3.10 -7.20
C PHE A 453 -15.09 2.98 -8.27
N VAL A 454 -16.16 3.78 -8.19
CA VAL A 454 -17.23 3.74 -9.19
C VAL A 454 -16.75 4.26 -10.54
N GLU A 455 -15.93 5.32 -10.57
CA GLU A 455 -15.28 5.77 -11.80
C GLU A 455 -14.45 4.64 -12.43
N ASN A 456 -13.71 3.90 -11.61
CA ASN A 456 -12.94 2.75 -12.05
C ASN A 456 -13.81 1.67 -12.70
N VAL A 457 -14.89 1.26 -12.03
CA VAL A 457 -15.82 0.24 -12.53
C VAL A 457 -16.54 0.71 -13.79
N LEU A 458 -16.88 1.99 -13.89
CA LEU A 458 -17.50 2.57 -15.09
C LEU A 458 -16.53 2.59 -16.28
N ALA A 459 -15.26 2.94 -16.05
CA ALA A 459 -14.23 2.86 -17.08
C ALA A 459 -14.02 1.41 -17.55
N ASP A 460 -13.96 0.44 -16.63
CA ASP A 460 -13.92 -1.00 -16.96
C ASP A 460 -15.13 -1.42 -17.81
N HIS A 461 -16.33 -0.97 -17.43
CA HIS A 461 -17.55 -1.25 -18.16
C HIS A 461 -17.48 -0.76 -19.62
N TRP A 462 -17.06 0.49 -19.83
CA TRP A 462 -16.96 1.07 -21.17
C TRP A 462 -15.86 0.43 -22.01
N VAL A 463 -14.72 0.06 -21.41
CA VAL A 463 -13.68 -0.70 -22.12
C VAL A 463 -14.24 -2.04 -22.63
N ARG A 464 -14.89 -2.82 -21.75
CA ARG A 464 -15.39 -4.16 -22.10
C ARG A 464 -16.52 -4.17 -23.13
N THR A 465 -17.31 -3.11 -23.16
CA THR A 465 -18.40 -2.93 -24.12
C THR A 465 -17.93 -2.29 -25.43
N GLY A 466 -16.65 -1.95 -25.55
CA GLY A 466 -16.08 -1.30 -26.73
C GLY A 466 -16.41 0.19 -26.85
N ASN A 467 -16.97 0.80 -25.80
CA ASN A 467 -17.31 2.22 -25.73
C ASN A 467 -16.18 3.06 -25.10
N THR A 468 -14.92 2.76 -25.44
CA THR A 468 -13.73 3.41 -24.86
C THR A 468 -13.72 4.93 -25.06
N ALA A 469 -14.30 5.41 -26.17
CA ALA A 469 -14.41 6.83 -26.47
C ALA A 469 -15.23 7.61 -25.43
N ALA A 470 -16.21 6.98 -24.76
CA ALA A 470 -17.05 7.63 -23.74
C ALA A 470 -16.23 8.18 -22.56
N ILE A 471 -15.13 7.50 -22.21
CA ILE A 471 -14.20 7.93 -21.15
C ILE A 471 -13.70 9.34 -21.42
N PHE A 472 -13.46 9.68 -22.69
CA PHE A 472 -12.81 10.93 -23.10
C PHE A 472 -13.78 12.01 -23.58
N GLN A 473 -15.09 11.74 -23.62
CA GLN A 473 -16.07 12.72 -24.05
C GLN A 473 -16.19 13.89 -23.06
N PRO A 474 -16.53 15.10 -23.52
CA PRO A 474 -16.89 16.21 -22.64
C PRO A 474 -18.00 15.83 -21.68
N GLY A 475 -17.81 16.10 -20.38
CA GLY A 475 -18.79 15.75 -19.34
C GLY A 475 -18.74 14.29 -18.87
N SER A 476 -17.76 13.49 -19.34
CA SER A 476 -17.48 12.18 -18.76
C SER A 476 -17.21 12.29 -17.26
N PRO A 477 -17.79 11.41 -16.42
CA PRO A 477 -17.48 11.34 -14.99
C PRO A 477 -16.06 10.79 -14.72
N ILE A 478 -15.38 10.22 -15.73
CA ILE A 478 -14.03 9.68 -15.58
C ILE A 478 -13.02 10.80 -15.75
N THR A 479 -12.74 11.50 -14.65
CA THR A 479 -11.82 12.64 -14.64
C THR A 479 -10.40 12.26 -14.28
N GLN A 480 -10.20 11.14 -13.59
CA GLN A 480 -8.90 10.75 -13.08
C GLN A 480 -7.90 10.41 -14.20
N LEU A 481 -6.77 11.11 -14.25
CA LEU A 481 -5.75 10.94 -15.29
C LEU A 481 -5.19 9.52 -15.28
N ARG A 482 -4.93 8.92 -14.12
CA ARG A 482 -4.45 7.52 -14.02
C ARG A 482 -5.36 6.50 -14.75
N ILE A 483 -6.68 6.67 -14.66
CA ILE A 483 -7.65 5.78 -15.34
C ILE A 483 -7.60 6.05 -16.84
N ARG A 484 -7.67 7.33 -17.21
CA ARG A 484 -7.64 7.78 -18.62
C ARG A 484 -6.34 7.37 -19.32
N ALA A 485 -5.20 7.47 -18.63
CA ALA A 485 -3.88 7.11 -19.11
C ALA A 485 -3.77 5.60 -19.41
N ALA A 486 -4.27 4.74 -18.52
CA ALA A 486 -4.31 3.30 -18.74
C ALA A 486 -5.04 2.95 -20.05
N VAL A 487 -6.19 3.58 -20.30
CA VAL A 487 -6.99 3.37 -21.53
C VAL A 487 -6.29 3.93 -22.76
N LEU A 488 -5.70 5.14 -22.68
CA LEU A 488 -4.94 5.72 -23.80
C LEU A 488 -3.82 4.78 -24.26
N LYS A 489 -3.06 4.24 -23.30
CA LYS A 489 -1.91 3.38 -23.58
C LYS A 489 -2.29 2.02 -24.15
N GLN A 490 -3.41 1.44 -23.72
CA GLN A 490 -3.75 0.05 -24.04
C GLN A 490 -4.82 -0.09 -25.13
N GLU A 491 -5.90 0.69 -25.10
CA GLU A 491 -7.12 0.42 -25.91
C GLU A 491 -7.52 1.55 -26.87
N ALA A 492 -7.05 2.79 -26.67
CA ALA A 492 -7.44 3.89 -27.56
C ALA A 492 -7.05 3.61 -29.02
N ASP A 493 -7.79 4.06 -30.01
CA ASP A 493 -7.33 3.96 -31.40
C ASP A 493 -6.50 5.20 -31.81
N PRO A 494 -5.79 5.20 -32.96
CA PRO A 494 -5.04 6.37 -33.40
C PRO A 494 -5.87 7.66 -33.57
N ALA A 495 -7.18 7.57 -33.86
CA ALA A 495 -8.02 8.75 -34.00
C ALA A 495 -8.30 9.40 -32.64
N LEU A 496 -8.61 8.57 -31.63
CA LEU A 496 -8.80 9.00 -30.25
C LEU A 496 -7.50 9.56 -29.66
N LEU A 497 -6.35 8.92 -29.93
CA LEU A 497 -5.05 9.43 -29.49
C LEU A 497 -4.73 10.82 -30.09
N ARG A 498 -4.97 11.03 -31.40
CA ARG A 498 -4.83 12.36 -32.03
C ARG A 498 -5.75 13.40 -31.42
N GLN A 499 -7.00 13.01 -31.15
CA GLN A 499 -7.96 13.89 -30.48
C GLN A 499 -7.45 14.29 -29.10
N GLN A 500 -7.03 13.35 -28.25
CA GLN A 500 -6.57 13.63 -26.90
C GLN A 500 -5.21 14.33 -26.85
N ALA A 501 -4.31 14.07 -27.81
CA ALA A 501 -3.07 14.84 -27.96
C ALA A 501 -3.33 16.33 -28.16
N SER A 502 -4.44 16.68 -28.82
CA SER A 502 -4.81 18.07 -29.13
C SER A 502 -5.73 18.69 -28.08
N GLN A 503 -6.73 17.92 -27.61
CA GLN A 503 -7.88 18.40 -26.84
C GLN A 503 -7.93 17.86 -25.41
N GLY A 504 -6.95 17.05 -24.99
CA GLY A 504 -6.91 16.48 -23.65
C GLY A 504 -7.01 17.57 -22.57
N PRO A 505 -7.77 17.33 -21.48
CA PRO A 505 -8.07 18.33 -20.46
C PRO A 505 -6.83 18.82 -19.70
N SER A 506 -5.74 18.05 -19.69
CA SER A 506 -4.48 18.41 -19.03
C SER A 506 -3.27 18.31 -19.98
N ALA A 507 -2.19 19.03 -19.65
CA ALA A 507 -0.93 18.90 -20.38
C ALA A 507 -0.35 17.48 -20.32
N ALA A 508 -0.50 16.81 -19.17
CA ALA A 508 -0.07 15.43 -18.97
C ALA A 508 -0.86 14.46 -19.86
N GLU A 509 -2.18 14.61 -19.97
CA GLU A 509 -2.98 13.75 -20.85
C GLU A 509 -2.62 13.92 -22.32
N ARG A 510 -2.44 15.17 -22.77
CA ARG A 510 -1.98 15.47 -24.14
C ARG A 510 -0.63 14.81 -24.43
N GLN A 511 0.29 14.87 -23.47
CA GLN A 511 1.60 14.24 -23.56
C GLN A 511 1.50 12.70 -23.66
N ILE A 512 0.71 12.07 -22.78
CA ILE A 512 0.49 10.62 -22.77
C ILE A 512 -0.11 10.14 -24.10
N ALA A 513 -1.14 10.83 -24.58
CA ALA A 513 -1.81 10.51 -25.84
C ALA A 513 -0.84 10.63 -27.03
N LEU A 514 -0.07 11.74 -27.10
CA LEU A 514 0.88 11.96 -28.18
C LEU A 514 2.05 10.98 -28.15
N HIS A 515 2.63 10.71 -26.98
CA HIS A 515 3.70 9.73 -26.85
C HIS A 515 3.22 8.34 -27.31
N THR A 516 2.04 7.92 -26.85
CA THR A 516 1.45 6.63 -27.21
C THR A 516 1.19 6.53 -28.71
N LEU A 517 0.67 7.60 -29.32
CA LEU A 517 0.44 7.68 -30.77
C LEU A 517 1.73 7.45 -31.56
N LEU A 518 2.78 8.19 -31.23
CA LEU A 518 4.07 8.12 -31.92
C LEU A 518 4.72 6.75 -31.76
N VAL A 519 4.62 6.13 -30.59
CA VAL A 519 5.09 4.75 -30.41
C VAL A 519 4.31 3.78 -31.31
N ARG A 520 2.99 3.93 -31.40
CA ARG A 520 2.15 3.05 -32.23
C ARG A 520 2.38 3.22 -33.72
N ASP A 521 2.64 4.43 -34.19
CA ASP A 521 3.01 4.67 -35.59
C ASP A 521 4.33 3.96 -35.95
N LEU A 522 5.30 3.98 -35.04
CA LEU A 522 6.58 3.27 -35.20
C LEU A 522 6.41 1.76 -35.21
N ILE A 523 5.57 1.22 -34.32
CA ILE A 523 5.21 -0.21 -34.30
C ILE A 523 4.52 -0.62 -35.61
N ALA A 524 3.59 0.21 -36.10
CA ALA A 524 2.86 -0.03 -37.35
C ALA A 524 3.76 0.03 -38.60
N SER A 525 5.02 0.45 -38.47
CA SER A 525 5.96 0.63 -39.59
C SER A 525 5.45 1.59 -40.66
N ASP A 526 4.68 2.61 -40.27
CA ASP A 526 4.13 3.63 -41.18
C ASP A 526 4.82 5.00 -40.98
N PRO A 527 5.96 5.23 -41.65
CA PRO A 527 6.70 6.47 -41.50
C PRO A 527 5.94 7.70 -42.02
N ALA A 528 4.98 7.54 -42.94
CA ALA A 528 4.23 8.67 -43.47
C ALA A 528 3.25 9.21 -42.43
N THR A 529 2.60 8.32 -41.68
CA THR A 529 1.72 8.68 -40.56
C THR A 529 2.51 9.27 -39.41
N PHE A 530 3.63 8.65 -39.01
CA PHE A 530 4.51 9.18 -37.96
C PHE A 530 4.94 10.62 -38.24
N LEU A 531 5.31 10.95 -39.49
CA LEU A 531 5.75 12.30 -39.85
C LEU A 531 4.65 13.37 -39.75
N GLN A 532 3.38 12.97 -39.85
CA GLN A 532 2.25 13.86 -39.61
C GLN A 532 2.07 14.08 -38.11
N ASP A 533 2.10 13.00 -37.34
CA ASP A 533 1.79 13.04 -35.91
C ASP A 533 2.94 13.63 -35.07
N VAL A 534 4.21 13.45 -35.47
CA VAL A 534 5.36 14.02 -34.75
C VAL A 534 5.37 15.56 -34.81
N ALA A 535 4.70 16.16 -35.81
CA ALA A 535 4.52 17.59 -35.91
C ALA A 535 3.58 18.17 -34.84
N LEU A 536 2.83 17.32 -34.11
CA LEU A 536 2.02 17.72 -32.96
C LEU A 536 2.87 18.02 -31.72
N ILE A 537 4.15 17.66 -31.70
CA ILE A 537 5.06 18.04 -30.61
C ILE A 537 5.30 19.55 -30.69
N PRO A 538 4.98 20.32 -29.63
CA PRO A 538 5.25 21.76 -29.62
C PRO A 538 6.73 22.08 -29.81
N ALA A 539 7.04 23.11 -30.60
CA ALA A 539 8.43 23.49 -30.90
C ALA A 539 9.22 23.94 -29.66
N ASP A 540 8.54 24.44 -28.64
CA ASP A 540 9.07 24.88 -27.35
C ASP A 540 8.93 23.82 -26.26
N TYR A 541 8.53 22.59 -26.59
CA TYR A 541 8.38 21.50 -25.63
C TYR A 541 9.70 21.25 -24.89
N LYS A 542 9.59 21.18 -23.56
CA LYS A 542 10.68 20.80 -22.66
C LYS A 542 10.15 19.75 -21.70
N GLU A 543 10.98 18.76 -21.42
CA GLU A 543 10.69 17.78 -20.37
C GLU A 543 10.58 18.48 -19.02
N ALA A 544 9.67 18.00 -18.17
CA ALA A 544 9.66 18.40 -16.78
C ALA A 544 10.97 17.98 -16.11
N THR A 545 11.46 18.81 -15.19
CA THR A 545 12.58 18.46 -14.32
C THR A 545 12.08 18.37 -12.89
N PRO A 546 12.66 17.49 -12.05
CA PRO A 546 12.37 17.51 -10.62
C PRO A 546 12.63 18.90 -10.01
N PRO A 547 11.99 19.24 -8.88
CA PRO A 547 12.28 20.47 -8.15
C PRO A 547 13.78 20.57 -7.83
N ALA A 548 14.35 21.78 -7.89
CA ALA A 548 15.79 21.99 -7.68
C ALA A 548 16.22 21.64 -6.25
N ASP A 549 15.31 21.76 -5.30
CA ASP A 549 15.43 21.40 -3.89
C ASP A 549 15.16 19.91 -3.62
N ALA A 550 14.62 19.17 -4.60
CA ALA A 550 14.38 17.72 -4.53
C ALA A 550 14.80 16.98 -5.81
N PRO A 551 16.08 17.04 -6.23
CA PRO A 551 16.56 16.43 -7.47
C PRO A 551 16.50 14.88 -7.50
N TRP A 552 16.24 14.25 -6.36
CA TRP A 552 16.04 12.80 -6.23
C TRP A 552 14.61 12.36 -6.53
N GLU A 553 13.65 13.29 -6.64
CA GLU A 553 12.27 12.94 -6.99
C GLU A 553 12.17 12.41 -8.42
N PRO A 554 11.25 11.46 -8.69
CA PRO A 554 11.00 10.99 -10.04
C PRO A 554 10.64 12.14 -10.98
N VAL A 555 11.12 12.05 -12.23
CA VAL A 555 10.72 13.00 -13.28
C VAL A 555 9.23 12.84 -13.55
N PRO A 556 8.41 13.89 -13.42
CA PRO A 556 7.00 13.82 -13.75
C PRO A 556 6.79 13.33 -15.18
N ASN A 557 5.96 12.29 -15.35
CA ASN A 557 5.66 11.67 -16.65
C ASN A 557 6.91 11.19 -17.40
N GLY A 558 7.95 10.75 -16.66
CA GLY A 558 9.22 10.30 -17.23
C GLY A 558 9.13 9.08 -18.15
N ASP A 559 8.00 8.37 -18.14
CA ASP A 559 7.60 7.24 -18.99
C ASP A 559 7.03 7.66 -20.36
N VAL A 560 6.69 8.93 -20.56
CA VAL A 560 6.07 9.45 -21.79
C VAL A 560 6.82 10.66 -22.36
N ARG A 561 8.15 10.58 -22.37
CA ARG A 561 9.05 11.66 -22.83
C ARG A 561 8.93 11.91 -24.33
N LEU A 562 8.46 13.09 -24.75
CA LEU A 562 8.36 13.42 -26.17
C LEU A 562 9.72 13.77 -26.78
N SER A 563 10.70 14.16 -25.96
CA SER A 563 12.09 14.39 -26.41
C SER A 563 12.73 13.14 -27.01
N ALA A 564 12.23 11.94 -26.70
CA ALA A 564 12.67 10.69 -27.31
C ALA A 564 12.49 10.69 -28.84
N PHE A 565 11.50 11.41 -29.37
CA PHE A 565 11.24 11.50 -30.82
C PHE A 565 12.01 12.62 -31.52
N GLN A 566 12.70 13.48 -30.77
CA GLN A 566 13.56 14.55 -31.28
C GLN A 566 15.04 14.11 -31.40
N TRP A 567 15.27 12.82 -31.65
CA TRP A 567 16.61 12.23 -31.78
C TRP A 567 17.39 12.85 -32.94
N ARG A 568 18.65 13.24 -32.71
CA ARG A 568 19.56 13.87 -33.69
C ARG A 568 20.81 13.02 -33.96
N GLY A 569 20.68 11.71 -33.86
CA GLY A 569 21.81 10.78 -34.03
C GLY A 569 22.55 10.46 -32.73
N GLU A 570 22.08 10.90 -31.55
CA GLU A 570 22.77 10.62 -30.29
C GLU A 570 22.85 9.12 -30.01
N GLY A 571 23.97 8.66 -29.44
CA GLY A 571 24.20 7.24 -29.14
C GLY A 571 24.67 6.40 -30.34
N THR A 572 24.77 6.99 -31.54
CA THR A 572 25.37 6.35 -32.72
C THR A 572 26.88 6.17 -32.52
N PRO A 573 27.50 5.03 -32.91
CA PRO A 573 28.93 4.82 -32.82
C PRO A 573 29.75 5.91 -33.54
N GLN A 574 30.87 6.31 -32.93
CA GLN A 574 31.76 7.32 -33.49
C GLN A 574 32.19 6.93 -34.92
N GLY A 575 31.96 7.82 -35.87
CA GLY A 575 32.26 7.61 -37.29
C GLY A 575 31.08 7.18 -38.15
N TYR A 576 29.89 6.93 -37.58
CA TYR A 576 28.64 6.79 -38.33
C TYR A 576 27.72 7.96 -37.97
N HIS A 577 27.26 8.72 -38.96
CA HIS A 577 26.50 9.95 -38.73
C HIS A 577 25.05 9.79 -39.17
N CYS A 578 24.12 9.80 -38.21
CA CYS A 578 22.70 9.78 -38.50
C CYS A 578 22.09 11.18 -38.48
N ARG A 579 21.17 11.42 -39.41
CA ARG A 579 20.28 12.59 -39.39
C ARG A 579 19.26 12.44 -38.27
N ASP A 580 18.49 13.51 -38.02
CA ASP A 580 17.38 13.41 -37.10
C ASP A 580 16.33 12.39 -37.54
N LEU A 581 15.49 11.95 -36.59
CA LEU A 581 14.51 10.89 -36.83
C LEU A 581 13.53 11.26 -37.95
N ALA A 582 13.01 12.49 -37.98
CA ALA A 582 12.04 12.92 -38.99
C ALA A 582 12.66 12.93 -40.40
N GLN A 583 13.89 13.40 -40.54
CA GLN A 583 14.62 13.34 -41.82
C GLN A 583 14.95 11.90 -42.24
N THR A 584 15.28 11.04 -41.29
CA THR A 584 15.56 9.62 -41.53
C THR A 584 14.32 8.92 -42.06
N LEU A 585 13.19 9.05 -41.37
CA LEU A 585 11.91 8.46 -41.80
C LEU A 585 11.38 9.11 -43.09
N GLY A 586 11.55 10.42 -43.27
CA GLY A 586 11.21 11.09 -44.52
C GLY A 586 12.01 10.57 -45.72
N THR A 587 13.26 10.17 -45.50
CA THR A 587 14.05 9.48 -46.52
C THR A 587 13.47 8.10 -46.85
N LEU A 588 13.05 7.33 -45.84
CA LEU A 588 12.45 6.00 -46.03
C LEU A 588 11.08 6.05 -46.71
N VAL A 589 10.29 7.12 -46.52
CA VAL A 589 9.05 7.33 -47.29
C VAL A 589 9.34 7.45 -48.79
N GLN A 590 10.39 8.20 -49.16
CA GLN A 590 10.74 8.42 -50.57
C GLN A 590 11.57 7.29 -51.17
N ARG A 591 12.42 6.64 -50.36
CA ARG A 591 13.37 5.60 -50.74
C ARG A 591 13.38 4.51 -49.65
N PRO A 592 12.43 3.56 -49.69
CA PRO A 592 12.27 2.54 -48.65
C PRO A 592 13.48 1.62 -48.45
N ASP A 593 14.34 1.49 -49.47
CA ASP A 593 15.54 0.66 -49.46
C ASP A 593 16.85 1.44 -49.18
N ASP A 594 16.77 2.73 -48.80
CA ASP A 594 17.96 3.54 -48.49
C ASP A 594 18.74 2.95 -47.31
N GLY A 595 19.95 2.44 -47.61
CA GLY A 595 20.75 1.67 -46.66
C GLY A 595 21.18 2.47 -45.43
N HIS A 596 21.47 3.76 -45.62
CA HIS A 596 21.87 4.64 -44.54
C HIS A 596 20.71 4.96 -43.61
N ALA A 597 19.55 5.30 -44.17
CA ALA A 597 18.34 5.59 -43.41
C ALA A 597 17.82 4.37 -42.64
N LEU A 598 17.89 3.16 -43.22
CA LEU A 598 17.54 1.91 -42.54
C LEU A 598 18.45 1.62 -41.33
N ASN A 599 19.76 1.81 -41.49
CA ASN A 599 20.70 1.66 -40.38
C ASN A 599 20.45 2.70 -39.28
N CYS A 600 20.22 3.97 -39.66
CA CYS A 600 19.93 5.04 -38.70
C CYS A 600 18.60 4.83 -37.96
N PHE A 601 17.58 4.29 -38.61
CA PHE A 601 16.36 3.90 -37.92
C PHE A 601 16.60 2.76 -36.92
N GLY A 602 17.43 1.77 -37.27
CA GLY A 602 17.88 0.73 -36.33
C GLY A 602 18.67 1.28 -35.13
N GLU A 603 19.45 2.34 -35.33
CA GLU A 603 20.14 3.05 -34.23
C GLU A 603 19.19 3.79 -33.32
N TYR A 604 18.21 4.49 -33.88
CA TYR A 604 17.18 5.13 -33.10
C TYR A 604 16.47 4.12 -32.19
N LEU A 605 15.98 3.01 -32.75
CA LEU A 605 15.29 1.97 -31.98
C LEU A 605 16.17 1.40 -30.85
N ARG A 606 17.46 1.20 -31.09
CA ARG A 606 18.38 0.68 -30.05
C ARG A 606 18.74 1.71 -28.98
N SER A 607 18.94 2.97 -29.37
CA SER A 607 19.43 4.03 -28.47
C SER A 607 18.33 4.67 -27.63
N ARG A 608 17.11 4.73 -28.16
CA ARG A 608 15.96 5.35 -27.51
C ARG A 608 14.99 4.35 -26.93
N ASP A 609 14.95 3.12 -27.46
CA ASP A 609 14.03 2.05 -27.02
C ASP A 609 12.60 2.58 -26.79
N PRO A 610 11.98 3.23 -27.81
CA PRO A 610 10.62 3.73 -27.65
C PRO A 610 9.73 2.56 -27.23
N HIS A 611 8.86 2.72 -26.25
CA HIS A 611 7.89 1.71 -25.84
C HIS A 611 6.75 2.37 -25.08
N ILE A 612 5.62 1.68 -24.98
CA ILE A 612 4.55 2.08 -24.08
C ILE A 612 4.84 1.41 -22.73
N ASP A 613 5.26 2.21 -21.75
CA ASP A 613 5.43 1.73 -20.38
C ASP A 613 4.05 1.65 -19.70
N LEU A 614 3.65 0.44 -19.30
CA LEU A 614 2.40 0.19 -18.60
C LEU A 614 2.59 0.09 -17.08
N TRP A 615 3.81 0.11 -16.55
CA TRP A 615 4.09 -0.08 -15.13
C TRP A 615 3.31 0.90 -14.26
N GLN A 616 3.29 2.17 -14.65
CA GLN A 616 2.60 3.22 -13.91
C GLN A 616 1.08 3.15 -14.03
N ASP A 617 0.53 2.42 -14.99
CA ASP A 617 -0.92 2.39 -15.25
C ASP A 617 -1.48 0.96 -15.14
N ARG A 618 -0.67 0.05 -14.57
CA ARG A 618 -0.96 -1.37 -14.46
C ARG A 618 -2.09 -1.59 -13.46
N GLU A 619 -2.96 -2.56 -13.76
CA GLU A 619 -4.04 -3.01 -12.85
C GLU A 619 -5.05 -1.91 -12.48
N MET A 620 -4.99 -0.76 -13.16
CA MET A 620 -5.92 0.34 -12.99
C MET A 620 -7.30 0.04 -13.58
N ILE A 621 -7.42 -0.81 -14.60
CA ILE A 621 -8.71 -1.22 -15.16
C ILE A 621 -8.64 -2.71 -15.44
N TRP A 622 -9.53 -3.48 -14.83
CA TRP A 622 -9.52 -4.95 -14.91
C TRP A 622 -9.86 -5.52 -16.30
N GLY A 623 -10.47 -4.69 -17.17
CA GLY A 623 -10.99 -5.07 -18.48
C GLY A 623 -10.07 -4.80 -19.65
N LEU A 624 -8.92 -4.16 -19.40
CA LEU A 624 -7.89 -3.99 -20.41
C LEU A 624 -7.29 -5.35 -20.77
N ALA A 625 -6.96 -5.54 -22.05
CA ALA A 625 -6.27 -6.74 -22.50
C ALA A 625 -4.95 -6.94 -21.73
N GLN A 626 -4.57 -8.20 -21.50
CA GLN A 626 -3.22 -8.53 -21.02
C GLN A 626 -2.18 -7.98 -22.01
N ASP A 627 -1.01 -7.59 -21.51
CA ASP A 627 0.08 -6.92 -22.23
C ASP A 627 0.61 -7.76 -23.40
N GLU A 628 -0.11 -7.77 -24.52
CA GLU A 628 0.40 -8.21 -25.82
C GLU A 628 1.28 -7.10 -26.37
N ARG A 629 2.52 -7.00 -25.86
CA ARG A 629 3.50 -6.02 -26.32
C ARG A 629 3.67 -6.13 -27.83
N PRO A 630 3.20 -5.15 -28.62
CA PRO A 630 3.43 -5.18 -30.05
C PRO A 630 4.94 -5.11 -30.28
N THR A 631 5.48 -5.96 -31.14
CA THR A 631 6.91 -5.95 -31.41
C THR A 631 7.25 -4.81 -32.35
N PHE A 632 8.20 -3.96 -31.95
CA PHE A 632 8.82 -2.98 -32.84
C PHE A 632 9.36 -3.62 -34.12
N PRO A 633 9.55 -2.83 -35.19
CA PRO A 633 10.27 -3.27 -36.37
C PRO A 633 11.59 -3.90 -35.96
N SER A 634 11.85 -5.11 -36.46
CA SER A 634 13.07 -5.83 -36.13
C SER A 634 14.31 -5.04 -36.54
N ARG A 635 15.15 -4.69 -35.56
CA ARG A 635 16.45 -4.06 -35.83
C ARG A 635 17.31 -4.95 -36.72
N LEU A 636 17.25 -6.26 -36.53
CA LEU A 636 17.99 -7.22 -37.34
C LEU A 636 17.48 -7.26 -38.80
N ALA A 637 16.17 -7.20 -39.02
CA ALA A 637 15.56 -7.16 -40.33
C ALA A 637 15.96 -5.89 -41.11
N LEU A 638 16.03 -4.73 -40.41
CA LEU A 638 16.56 -3.50 -41.00
C LEU A 638 18.00 -3.69 -41.47
N TYR A 639 18.88 -4.23 -40.63
CA TYR A 639 20.27 -4.51 -41.03
C TYR A 639 20.36 -5.53 -42.17
N GLN A 640 19.51 -6.56 -42.16
CA GLN A 640 19.44 -7.56 -43.24
C GLN A 640 19.02 -6.95 -44.58
N ALA A 641 18.08 -6.00 -44.58
CA ALA A 641 17.69 -5.27 -45.78
C ALA A 641 18.88 -4.49 -46.37
N VAL A 642 19.68 -3.82 -45.54
CA VAL A 642 20.90 -3.12 -45.98
C VAL A 642 21.95 -4.10 -46.53
N MET A 643 22.17 -5.22 -45.84
CA MET A 643 23.10 -6.26 -46.29
C MET A 643 22.70 -6.86 -47.64
N ALA A 644 21.40 -7.03 -47.88
CA ALA A 644 20.86 -7.58 -49.12
C ALA A 644 20.82 -6.55 -50.26
N ASN A 645 20.74 -5.25 -49.97
CA ASN A 645 20.62 -4.22 -51.00
C ASN A 645 21.92 -4.11 -51.84
N PRO A 646 21.92 -4.45 -53.15
CA PRO A 646 23.12 -4.35 -53.97
C PRO A 646 23.63 -2.92 -54.12
N LYS A 647 22.75 -1.92 -54.01
CA LYS A 647 23.04 -0.48 -54.19
C LYS A 647 23.48 0.22 -52.90
N ALA A 648 23.38 -0.42 -51.73
CA ALA A 648 23.82 0.21 -50.49
C ALA A 648 25.34 0.44 -50.50
N GLU A 649 25.76 1.59 -49.97
CA GLU A 649 27.17 1.99 -49.94
C GLU A 649 28.02 1.00 -49.12
N PRO A 650 29.32 0.85 -49.44
CA PRO A 650 30.21 -0.03 -48.69
C PRO A 650 30.24 0.27 -47.18
N GLU A 651 30.14 1.54 -46.80
CA GLU A 651 30.05 1.97 -45.40
C GLU A 651 28.80 1.42 -44.71
N ASP A 652 27.62 1.61 -45.30
CA ASP A 652 26.34 1.15 -44.74
C ASP A 652 26.26 -0.38 -44.64
N LYS A 653 26.81 -1.10 -45.62
CA LYS A 653 26.87 -2.57 -45.58
C LYS A 653 27.79 -3.07 -44.48
N SER A 654 28.98 -2.48 -44.36
CA SER A 654 29.93 -2.86 -43.31
C SER A 654 29.41 -2.50 -41.91
N TYR A 655 28.68 -1.40 -41.78
CA TYR A 655 27.98 -1.02 -40.56
C TYR A 655 26.85 -2.01 -40.21
N ALA A 656 25.97 -2.33 -41.16
CA ALA A 656 24.87 -3.28 -40.97
C ALA A 656 25.38 -4.67 -40.53
N LEU A 657 26.45 -5.17 -41.16
CA LEU A 657 27.11 -6.41 -40.74
C LEU A 657 27.65 -6.32 -39.30
N TYR A 658 28.30 -5.22 -38.94
CA TYR A 658 28.81 -4.98 -37.59
C TYR A 658 27.70 -4.98 -36.53
N ARG A 659 26.54 -4.40 -36.82
CA ARG A 659 25.39 -4.39 -35.91
C ARG A 659 24.66 -5.73 -35.85
N ALA A 660 24.47 -6.40 -36.99
CA ALA A 660 23.88 -7.73 -37.04
C ALA A 660 24.68 -8.77 -36.22
N ILE A 661 26.01 -8.67 -36.20
CA ILE A 661 26.86 -9.51 -35.34
C ILE A 661 26.66 -9.18 -33.86
N GLN A 662 26.60 -7.89 -33.50
CA GLN A 662 26.38 -7.45 -32.12
C GLN A 662 25.01 -7.82 -31.56
N CYS A 663 24.00 -8.04 -32.40
CA CYS A 663 22.72 -8.60 -31.96
C CYS A 663 22.90 -9.90 -31.16
N TYR A 664 23.97 -10.66 -31.40
CA TYR A 664 24.25 -11.95 -30.76
C TYR A 664 25.32 -11.89 -29.67
N ALA A 665 25.84 -10.71 -29.34
CA ALA A 665 26.95 -10.58 -28.40
C ALA A 665 26.48 -9.96 -27.07
N PRO A 666 27.02 -10.39 -25.91
CA PRO A 666 27.99 -11.48 -25.72
C PRO A 666 27.34 -12.87 -25.55
N SER A 667 26.03 -12.95 -25.36
CA SER A 667 25.34 -14.15 -24.88
C SER A 667 25.16 -15.26 -25.92
N GLY A 668 25.32 -14.96 -27.21
CA GLY A 668 25.00 -15.86 -28.31
C GLY A 668 23.52 -15.91 -28.68
N TYR A 669 22.64 -15.32 -27.86
CA TYR A 669 21.21 -15.13 -28.11
C TYR A 669 20.95 -13.82 -28.86
N ASN A 670 19.89 -13.80 -29.66
CA ASN A 670 19.50 -12.61 -30.40
C ASN A 670 18.83 -11.58 -29.47
N SER A 671 19.43 -10.40 -29.35
CA SER A 671 18.92 -9.25 -28.59
C SER A 671 18.23 -8.20 -29.47
N CYS A 672 18.18 -8.43 -30.79
CA CYS A 672 17.61 -7.48 -31.75
C CYS A 672 16.16 -7.75 -32.11
N ASP A 673 15.71 -9.00 -31.97
CA ASP A 673 14.34 -9.47 -32.18
C ASP A 673 14.22 -10.96 -31.77
N SER A 674 13.11 -11.60 -32.13
CA SER A 674 12.81 -13.02 -31.93
C SER A 674 13.30 -13.95 -33.04
N GLN A 675 14.03 -13.47 -34.06
CA GLN A 675 14.51 -14.33 -35.14
C GLN A 675 15.61 -15.29 -34.66
N GLU A 676 15.49 -16.56 -35.04
CA GLU A 676 16.55 -17.56 -34.84
C GLU A 676 17.44 -17.66 -36.09
N ILE A 677 18.60 -17.00 -36.07
CA ILE A 677 19.55 -17.08 -37.19
C ILE A 677 20.57 -18.21 -36.97
N PRO A 678 20.69 -19.16 -37.91
CA PRO A 678 21.66 -20.25 -37.82
C PRO A 678 23.10 -19.76 -37.64
N LYS A 679 23.90 -20.49 -36.85
CA LYS A 679 25.32 -20.19 -36.65
C LYS A 679 26.07 -20.00 -37.97
N ARG A 680 25.80 -20.83 -38.98
CA ARG A 680 26.43 -20.71 -40.31
C ARG A 680 26.17 -19.37 -40.99
N THR A 681 24.96 -18.82 -40.87
CA THR A 681 24.60 -17.51 -41.45
C THR A 681 25.33 -16.38 -40.71
N ARG A 682 25.39 -16.46 -39.38
CA ARG A 682 26.16 -15.52 -38.56
C ARG A 682 27.66 -15.57 -38.86
N GLN A 683 28.22 -16.76 -39.09
CA GLN A 683 29.60 -16.95 -39.55
C GLN A 683 29.84 -16.25 -40.88
N ALA A 684 28.91 -16.39 -41.82
CA ALA A 684 29.01 -15.76 -43.13
C ALA A 684 29.01 -14.22 -43.02
N TRP A 685 28.20 -13.65 -42.12
CA TRP A 685 28.23 -12.21 -41.83
C TRP A 685 29.59 -11.77 -41.28
N PHE A 686 30.12 -12.48 -40.29
CA PHE A 686 31.45 -12.21 -39.73
C PHE A 686 32.55 -12.28 -40.79
N ASN A 687 32.58 -13.36 -41.57
CA ASN A 687 33.56 -13.55 -42.64
C ASN A 687 33.44 -12.44 -43.70
N THR A 688 32.22 -12.07 -44.07
CA THR A 688 31.99 -10.99 -45.04
C THR A 688 32.52 -9.65 -44.52
N LEU A 689 32.24 -9.31 -43.26
CA LEU A 689 32.77 -8.09 -42.64
C LEU A 689 34.30 -8.07 -42.61
N LYS A 690 34.94 -9.16 -42.20
CA LYS A 690 36.40 -9.23 -42.06
C LYS A 690 37.14 -9.33 -43.40
N GLN A 691 36.62 -10.11 -44.36
CA GLN A 691 37.29 -10.35 -45.64
C GLN A 691 36.99 -9.26 -46.67
N ARG A 692 35.71 -8.90 -46.84
CA ARG A 692 35.29 -7.94 -47.87
C ARG A 692 35.39 -6.49 -47.41
N TYR A 693 35.18 -6.24 -46.12
CA TYR A 693 35.17 -4.90 -45.53
C TYR A 693 36.24 -4.72 -44.45
N GLY A 694 37.32 -5.51 -44.47
CA GLY A 694 38.34 -5.54 -43.41
C GLY A 694 39.05 -4.19 -43.14
N ASN A 695 39.05 -3.28 -44.13
CA ASN A 695 39.59 -1.94 -43.98
C ASN A 695 38.60 -0.91 -43.41
N SER A 696 37.32 -1.27 -43.27
CA SER A 696 36.32 -0.40 -42.63
C SER A 696 36.62 -0.21 -41.15
N VAL A 697 36.21 0.94 -40.61
CA VAL A 697 36.26 1.21 -39.17
C VAL A 697 35.46 0.16 -38.40
N TRP A 698 34.33 -0.31 -38.94
CA TRP A 698 33.45 -1.30 -38.31
C TRP A 698 34.07 -2.69 -38.19
N ALA A 699 34.77 -3.15 -39.22
CA ALA A 699 35.50 -4.41 -39.17
C ALA A 699 36.63 -4.37 -38.14
N ARG A 700 37.31 -3.22 -37.98
CA ARG A 700 38.39 -3.02 -37.00
C ARG A 700 37.88 -2.86 -35.57
N SER A 701 36.73 -2.20 -35.40
CA SER A 701 36.11 -1.95 -34.09
C SER A 701 35.36 -3.16 -33.52
N LEU A 702 35.07 -4.19 -34.32
CA LEU A 702 34.44 -5.41 -33.84
C LEU A 702 35.37 -6.18 -32.88
N LYS A 703 35.03 -6.17 -31.59
CA LYS A 703 35.77 -6.83 -30.49
C LYS A 703 35.59 -8.35 -30.43
N TYR A 704 34.60 -8.88 -31.14
CA TYR A 704 34.24 -10.30 -31.11
C TYR A 704 34.93 -11.09 -32.23
N TYR A 705 35.22 -12.37 -31.98
CA TYR A 705 35.73 -13.34 -32.94
C TYR A 705 34.67 -14.42 -33.20
N TRP A 706 34.77 -15.12 -34.33
CA TRP A 706 33.87 -16.23 -34.69
C TRP A 706 34.37 -17.56 -34.16
#